data_AF-A0A0N1IMP4-F1
#
_entry.id   AF-A0A0N1IMP4-F1
#
_cell.length_a   1.000
_cell.length_b   1.000
_cell.length_c   1.000
_cell.angle_alpha   90.00
_cell.angle_beta   90.00
_cell.angle_gamma   90.00
#
_symmetry.space_group_name_H-M   'P 1'
#
loop_
_entity.id
_entity.type
_entity.pdbx_description
1 polymer ?
#
loop_
_entity_poly.entity_id
_entity_poly.type
_entity_poly.pdbx_seq_one_letter_code
_entity_poly.pdbx_strand_id
1 'polypeptide(L)'
;MDLDVVDATAEALPLEMLNKTNKELTAQLTRYEQQLEERQNSVDDQRRRLQFMKEHLSNVRAEIVNTQSLSENKRREVESEDNMCRVMERECARLKQRQTQFEREADDVRDRLTSVQDRIFHGNLKIEELKSTMDYNQEELEQWDEARRQKEEDEMAIAHYSKQDEVKEKQLTQQIEKMESTVRKQRRELEDEMLATQHVQGELDRVAGEYRKLHDDRSSLLDEWEQVVRTIAERDEAIRIAAEQYTEGVAWIQQRQQYKKSLEDALDEAREELEVINYTIKEREKTSQKYQEAVPVLTQEVQTLQDEVGALREEAARATRDKRATALRLEEVIAEIERRKKELARTEERRAEAAERLKEEGLVALDMQQQSQFIGQLLKDAQKTHLNIEKDVEQLKNAKFKANQDLSEVRASQMTTLGEINGAQAQGKNYTAKINQLDQESFSQQGVLYNVEFSVQQMEKKVSRAKGERTEEERKELHDKINLLQNTLDELEKQHHTLQSQVKRVREEMRQASLAIERLEVSRKRTLEEVLETELFCTHTQMDEKGMEKQCEDLLIKVDTQELQLRRLRASLRAKDAELLTLEDRKRQLEADVAEREAEIEVHQRLLRMESKMAEEERKRLVTELLERKKNLAAVKTRHEVLVGRMDPAQARLSQAQLVIAAAKEREDLQYRGDSLDARIRRMEREILKMEKTIAIIRASNSQYKRKFDKVSDHDEEVRTQKALKAKFKELKNAMSHRALQANDFSATAHTKREELRALQFEHERVGRTQQQLLQGYDALTHDVLALRETAVRYDQAIEKAKTHIDEAIVRDIDLVCTRERLENTVSQLLNASREAGEEVYNAVRDLLTTHRVPVHAASSAI
;
A
#
# COMPACT_ATOMS: atom_id res chain seq x y z
N MET A 1 -53.77 -61.33 123.40
CA MET A 1 -53.53 -61.68 124.81
C MET A 1 -54.61 -60.99 125.61
N ASP A 2 -54.98 -61.63 126.71
CA ASP A 2 -55.73 -61.12 127.85
C ASP A 2 -57.20 -60.69 127.67
N LEU A 3 -57.94 -61.00 128.73
CA LEU A 3 -59.38 -60.84 128.91
C LEU A 3 -59.75 -59.38 129.22
N ASP A 4 -61.04 -59.17 129.48
CA ASP A 4 -61.62 -58.02 130.17
C ASP A 4 -61.77 -56.71 129.36
N VAL A 5 -62.73 -56.73 128.42
CA VAL A 5 -63.65 -55.59 128.27
C VAL A 5 -65.09 -56.05 128.54
N VAL A 6 -65.34 -56.16 129.84
CA VAL A 6 -66.61 -55.98 130.58
C VAL A 6 -67.91 -55.96 129.76
N ASP A 7 -68.77 -56.93 130.07
CA ASP A 7 -70.11 -57.18 129.54
C ASP A 7 -71.15 -56.11 129.97
N ALA A 8 -70.92 -54.85 129.58
CA ALA A 8 -71.55 -53.63 130.13
C ALA A 8 -73.06 -53.43 129.81
N THR A 9 -73.73 -54.43 129.21
CA THR A 9 -75.20 -54.42 129.03
C THR A 9 -75.89 -55.70 129.55
N ALA A 10 -75.12 -56.64 130.12
CA ALA A 10 -75.68 -57.89 130.65
C ALA A 10 -76.55 -57.71 131.92
N GLU A 11 -76.43 -56.58 132.62
CA GLU A 11 -77.22 -56.28 133.82
C GLU A 11 -78.63 -55.72 133.52
N ALA A 12 -78.97 -55.45 132.25
CA ALA A 12 -80.23 -54.79 131.88
C ALA A 12 -81.41 -55.75 131.60
N LEU A 13 -81.24 -57.07 131.77
CA LEU A 13 -82.32 -58.07 131.64
C LEU A 13 -82.47 -58.92 132.93
N PRO A 14 -83.70 -59.17 133.42
CA PRO A 14 -83.93 -60.10 134.52
C PRO A 14 -83.38 -61.51 134.22
N LEU A 15 -82.96 -62.23 135.25
CA LEU A 15 -82.29 -63.55 135.15
C LEU A 15 -83.04 -64.58 134.29
N GLU A 16 -84.38 -64.49 134.21
CA GLU A 16 -85.23 -65.39 133.42
C GLU A 16 -85.15 -65.17 131.89
N MET A 17 -84.52 -64.08 131.44
CA MET A 17 -84.43 -63.68 130.03
C MET A 17 -82.99 -63.67 129.45
N LEU A 18 -81.99 -64.15 130.20
CA LEU A 18 -80.63 -64.39 129.68
C LEU A 18 -80.55 -65.74 128.94
N ASN A 19 -81.08 -65.80 127.73
CA ASN A 19 -80.84 -66.90 126.79
C ASN A 19 -79.72 -66.56 125.79
N LYS A 20 -78.94 -67.57 125.36
CA LYS A 20 -77.74 -67.38 124.50
C LYS A 20 -78.02 -66.56 123.23
N THR A 21 -79.17 -66.80 122.61
CA THR A 21 -79.61 -66.13 121.37
C THR A 21 -79.66 -64.61 121.50
N ASN A 22 -80.05 -64.08 122.65
CA ASN A 22 -80.19 -62.63 122.83
C ASN A 22 -78.84 -61.95 123.01
N LYS A 23 -77.87 -62.59 123.68
CA LYS A 23 -76.48 -62.09 123.73
C LYS A 23 -75.82 -62.13 122.34
N GLU A 24 -76.05 -63.19 121.57
CA GLU A 24 -75.55 -63.31 120.20
C GLU A 24 -76.11 -62.22 119.28
N LEU A 25 -77.40 -61.88 119.37
CA LEU A 25 -78.02 -60.82 118.59
C LEU A 25 -77.48 -59.41 118.95
N THR A 26 -77.25 -59.12 120.22
CA THR A 26 -76.65 -57.84 120.64
C THR A 26 -75.21 -57.69 120.14
N ALA A 27 -74.41 -58.78 120.19
CA ALA A 27 -73.07 -58.79 119.62
C ALA A 27 -73.04 -58.72 118.08
N GLN A 28 -74.10 -59.18 117.39
CA GLN A 28 -74.24 -59.00 115.95
C GLN A 28 -74.50 -57.54 115.58
N LEU A 29 -75.35 -56.82 116.34
CA LEU A 29 -75.62 -55.40 116.10
C LEU A 29 -74.35 -54.54 116.17
N THR A 30 -73.55 -54.68 117.25
CA THR A 30 -72.31 -53.90 117.40
C THR A 30 -71.27 -54.21 116.30
N ARG A 31 -71.22 -55.45 115.81
CA ARG A 31 -70.41 -55.80 114.63
C ARG A 31 -70.90 -55.16 113.34
N TYR A 32 -72.21 -55.05 113.14
CA TYR A 32 -72.76 -54.38 111.96
C TYR A 32 -72.54 -52.86 112.00
N GLU A 33 -72.55 -52.24 113.17
CA GLU A 33 -72.22 -50.82 113.35
C GLU A 33 -70.75 -50.54 112.98
N GLN A 34 -69.80 -51.34 113.48
CA GLN A 34 -68.38 -51.21 113.09
C GLN A 34 -68.16 -51.41 111.59
N GLN A 35 -68.83 -52.41 110.99
CA GLN A 35 -68.78 -52.63 109.54
C GLN A 35 -69.36 -51.45 108.74
N LEU A 36 -70.31 -50.70 109.29
CA LEU A 36 -70.88 -49.52 108.63
C LEU A 36 -69.84 -48.39 108.52
N GLU A 37 -69.11 -48.12 109.60
CA GLU A 37 -68.07 -47.07 109.64
C GLU A 37 -66.90 -47.37 108.70
N GLU A 38 -66.38 -48.61 108.70
CA GLU A 38 -65.33 -49.04 107.77
C GLU A 38 -65.73 -48.85 106.30
N ARG A 39 -67.00 -49.16 105.97
CA ARG A 39 -67.53 -48.99 104.62
C ARG A 39 -67.71 -47.53 104.23
N GLN A 40 -68.12 -46.66 105.16
CA GLN A 40 -68.22 -45.22 104.92
C GLN A 40 -66.84 -44.60 104.60
N ASN A 41 -65.82 -44.91 105.38
CA ASN A 41 -64.45 -44.45 105.13
C ASN A 41 -63.94 -44.89 103.75
N SER A 42 -64.17 -46.16 103.37
CA SER A 42 -63.80 -46.68 102.05
C SER A 42 -64.50 -45.94 100.88
N VAL A 43 -65.77 -45.55 101.05
CA VAL A 43 -66.52 -44.79 100.05
C VAL A 43 -65.96 -43.37 99.85
N ASP A 44 -65.55 -42.70 100.92
CA ASP A 44 -65.02 -41.33 100.81
C ASP A 44 -63.61 -41.28 100.19
N ASP A 45 -62.76 -42.28 100.42
CA ASP A 45 -61.49 -42.40 99.70
C ASP A 45 -61.69 -42.72 98.20
N GLN A 46 -62.68 -43.56 97.86
CA GLN A 46 -63.04 -43.78 96.45
C GLN A 46 -63.56 -42.50 95.78
N ARG A 47 -64.34 -41.67 96.48
CA ARG A 47 -64.80 -40.35 95.98
C ARG A 47 -63.63 -39.41 95.71
N ARG A 48 -62.66 -39.30 96.63
CA ARG A 48 -61.44 -38.50 96.44
C ARG A 48 -60.64 -38.96 95.22
N ARG A 49 -60.42 -40.28 95.08
CA ARG A 49 -59.72 -40.84 93.91
C ARG A 49 -60.44 -40.55 92.59
N LEU A 50 -61.78 -40.66 92.57
CA LEU A 50 -62.59 -40.32 91.40
C LEU A 50 -62.49 -38.83 91.03
N GLN A 51 -62.37 -37.93 92.01
CA GLN A 51 -62.18 -36.51 91.74
C GLN A 51 -60.82 -36.25 91.07
N PHE A 52 -59.71 -36.74 91.63
CA PHE A 52 -58.39 -36.62 91.00
C PHE A 52 -58.33 -37.21 89.58
N MET A 53 -58.99 -38.36 89.35
CA MET A 53 -59.05 -38.94 88.00
C MET A 53 -59.85 -38.08 87.01
N LYS A 54 -60.90 -37.37 87.45
CA LYS A 54 -61.63 -36.41 86.60
C LYS A 54 -60.79 -35.19 86.25
N GLU A 55 -60.07 -34.64 87.23
CA GLU A 55 -59.16 -33.50 87.03
C GLU A 55 -58.01 -33.87 86.07
N HIS A 56 -57.36 -35.02 86.29
CA HIS A 56 -56.33 -35.53 85.37
C HIS A 56 -56.88 -35.78 83.95
N LEU A 57 -58.07 -36.36 83.82
CA LEU A 57 -58.71 -36.58 82.52
C LEU A 57 -59.10 -35.26 81.82
N SER A 58 -59.41 -34.20 82.58
CA SER A 58 -59.60 -32.85 82.02
C SER A 58 -58.28 -32.30 81.46
N ASN A 59 -57.18 -32.45 82.20
CA ASN A 59 -55.86 -31.99 81.76
C ASN A 59 -55.38 -32.75 80.51
N VAL A 60 -55.52 -34.08 80.48
CA VAL A 60 -55.18 -34.91 79.31
C VAL A 60 -56.01 -34.49 78.08
N ARG A 61 -57.29 -34.13 78.25
CA ARG A 61 -58.10 -33.61 77.14
C ARG A 61 -57.60 -32.26 76.64
N ALA A 62 -57.17 -31.35 77.52
CA ALA A 62 -56.57 -30.09 77.13
C ALA A 62 -55.26 -30.31 76.34
N GLU A 63 -54.38 -31.22 76.80
CA GLU A 63 -53.14 -31.56 76.07
C GLU A 63 -53.39 -32.21 74.71
N ILE A 64 -54.44 -33.02 74.57
CA ILE A 64 -54.85 -33.57 73.27
C ILE A 64 -55.28 -32.44 72.31
N VAL A 65 -56.06 -31.46 72.78
CA VAL A 65 -56.46 -30.31 71.95
C VAL A 65 -55.25 -29.43 71.59
N ASN A 66 -54.35 -29.19 72.54
CA ASN A 66 -53.11 -28.44 72.30
C ASN A 66 -52.24 -29.12 71.23
N THR A 67 -51.97 -30.43 71.38
CA THR A 67 -51.16 -31.20 70.44
C THR A 67 -51.82 -31.35 69.06
N GLN A 68 -53.14 -31.48 69.00
CA GLN A 68 -53.90 -31.40 67.73
C GLN A 68 -53.69 -30.05 67.05
N SER A 69 -53.87 -28.93 67.76
CA SER A 69 -53.68 -27.59 67.20
C SER A 69 -52.24 -27.34 66.70
N LEU A 70 -51.24 -27.86 67.42
CA LEU A 70 -49.83 -27.81 67.01
C LEU A 70 -49.60 -28.64 65.73
N SER A 71 -50.19 -29.84 65.64
CA SER A 71 -50.09 -30.68 64.45
C SER A 71 -50.75 -30.05 63.22
N GLU A 72 -51.89 -29.38 63.38
CA GLU A 72 -52.54 -28.64 62.29
C GLU A 72 -51.70 -27.46 61.82
N ASN A 73 -51.11 -26.69 62.76
CA ASN A 73 -50.23 -25.59 62.41
C ASN A 73 -48.97 -26.08 61.67
N LYS A 74 -48.32 -27.15 62.14
CA LYS A 74 -47.17 -27.74 61.42
C LYS A 74 -47.58 -28.29 60.05
N ARG A 75 -48.80 -28.82 59.90
CA ARG A 75 -49.33 -29.24 58.58
C ARG A 75 -49.50 -28.05 57.64
N ARG A 76 -50.05 -26.93 58.12
CA ARG A 76 -50.19 -25.68 57.33
C ARG A 76 -48.82 -25.08 56.96
N GLU A 77 -47.83 -25.16 57.86
CA GLU A 77 -46.45 -24.77 57.56
C GLU A 77 -45.88 -25.62 56.42
N VAL A 78 -45.99 -26.95 56.47
CA VAL A 78 -45.55 -27.85 55.39
C VAL A 78 -46.31 -27.57 54.08
N GLU A 79 -47.63 -27.38 54.13
CA GLU A 79 -48.42 -26.97 52.94
C GLU A 79 -47.94 -25.63 52.35
N SER A 80 -47.44 -24.71 53.20
CA SER A 80 -46.88 -23.42 52.75
C SER A 80 -45.46 -23.56 52.18
N GLU A 81 -44.62 -24.41 52.77
CA GLU A 81 -43.27 -24.76 52.29
C GLU A 81 -43.36 -25.46 50.93
N ASP A 82 -44.25 -26.45 50.77
CA ASP A 82 -44.52 -27.14 49.50
C ASP A 82 -44.96 -26.17 48.40
N ASN A 83 -45.84 -25.21 48.72
CA ASN A 83 -46.27 -24.21 47.76
C ASN A 83 -45.14 -23.23 47.39
N MET A 84 -44.27 -22.87 48.33
CA MET A 84 -43.07 -22.08 48.05
C MET A 84 -42.10 -22.85 47.14
N CYS A 85 -41.83 -24.12 47.45
CA CYS A 85 -41.00 -24.99 46.61
C CYS A 85 -41.53 -25.08 45.18
N ARG A 86 -42.84 -25.30 44.98
CA ARG A 86 -43.48 -25.31 43.66
C ARG A 86 -43.35 -23.99 42.91
N VAL A 87 -43.39 -22.84 43.60
CA VAL A 87 -43.14 -21.53 42.97
C VAL A 87 -41.68 -21.42 42.55
N MET A 88 -40.74 -21.81 43.42
CA MET A 88 -39.30 -21.80 43.11
C MET A 88 -38.93 -22.75 41.97
N GLU A 89 -39.56 -23.93 41.89
CA GLU A 89 -39.40 -24.88 40.77
C GLU A 89 -39.89 -24.28 39.44
N ARG A 90 -41.06 -23.60 39.44
CA ARG A 90 -41.58 -22.89 38.25
C ARG A 90 -40.67 -21.74 37.84
N GLU A 91 -40.13 -21.00 38.80
CA GLU A 91 -39.16 -19.93 38.53
C GLU A 91 -37.83 -20.47 37.99
N CYS A 92 -37.31 -21.55 38.56
CA CYS A 92 -36.15 -22.27 38.01
C CYS A 92 -36.41 -22.80 36.59
N ALA A 93 -37.60 -23.32 36.31
CA ALA A 93 -37.98 -23.75 34.96
C ALA A 93 -38.06 -22.56 33.98
N ARG A 94 -38.65 -21.44 34.40
CA ARG A 94 -38.72 -20.18 33.64
C ARG A 94 -37.33 -19.63 33.35
N LEU A 95 -36.42 -19.66 34.33
CA LEU A 95 -35.03 -19.23 34.16
C LEU A 95 -34.26 -20.16 33.21
N LYS A 96 -34.43 -21.49 33.30
CA LYS A 96 -33.86 -22.45 32.34
C LYS A 96 -34.38 -22.24 30.91
N GLN A 97 -35.66 -21.91 30.76
CA GLN A 97 -36.24 -21.56 29.45
C GLN A 97 -35.63 -20.26 28.89
N ARG A 98 -35.45 -19.23 29.73
CA ARG A 98 -34.76 -17.99 29.33
C ARG A 98 -33.28 -18.23 29.01
N GLN A 99 -32.59 -19.07 29.78
CA GLN A 99 -31.21 -19.45 29.50
C GLN A 99 -31.09 -20.12 28.13
N THR A 100 -31.91 -21.13 27.85
CA THR A 100 -31.90 -21.81 26.53
C THR A 100 -32.36 -20.91 25.38
N GLN A 101 -33.16 -19.87 25.65
CA GLN A 101 -33.43 -18.81 24.67
C GLN A 101 -32.18 -17.95 24.41
N PHE A 102 -31.51 -17.48 25.47
CA PHE A 102 -30.27 -16.68 25.34
C PHE A 102 -29.10 -17.47 24.72
N GLU A 103 -29.01 -18.77 24.96
CA GLU A 103 -28.04 -19.66 24.32
C GLU A 103 -28.27 -19.69 22.80
N ARG A 104 -29.52 -19.84 22.34
CA ARG A 104 -29.88 -19.76 20.92
C ARG A 104 -29.64 -18.38 20.32
N GLU A 105 -30.00 -17.31 21.03
CA GLU A 105 -29.71 -15.94 20.58
C GLU A 105 -28.18 -15.70 20.47
N ALA A 106 -27.38 -16.33 21.34
CA ALA A 106 -25.92 -16.29 21.26
C ALA A 106 -25.34 -17.19 20.17
N ASP A 107 -26.00 -18.30 19.80
CA ASP A 107 -25.67 -19.12 18.62
C ASP A 107 -25.96 -18.30 17.34
N ASP A 108 -27.17 -17.74 17.20
CA ASP A 108 -27.58 -16.86 16.10
C ASP A 108 -26.62 -15.67 15.90
N VAL A 109 -26.15 -15.06 16.99
CA VAL A 109 -25.16 -13.97 16.94
C VAL A 109 -23.78 -14.47 16.52
N ARG A 110 -23.38 -15.68 16.92
CA ARG A 110 -22.13 -16.32 16.45
C ARG A 110 -22.20 -16.65 14.96
N ASP A 111 -23.31 -17.18 14.45
CA ASP A 111 -23.51 -17.47 13.03
C ASP A 111 -23.56 -16.19 12.17
N ARG A 112 -24.13 -15.10 12.71
CA ARG A 112 -24.04 -13.78 12.07
C ARG A 112 -22.62 -13.22 12.09
N LEU A 113 -21.87 -13.45 13.16
CA LEU A 113 -20.47 -13.02 13.28
C LEU A 113 -19.58 -13.76 12.30
N THR A 114 -19.69 -15.09 12.18
CA THR A 114 -18.95 -15.88 11.17
C THR A 114 -19.33 -15.43 9.76
N SER A 115 -20.62 -15.28 9.44
CA SER A 115 -21.07 -14.72 8.16
C SER A 115 -20.51 -13.33 7.84
N VAL A 116 -20.28 -12.48 8.85
CA VAL A 116 -19.62 -11.18 8.68
C VAL A 116 -18.11 -11.34 8.51
N GLN A 117 -17.47 -12.23 9.28
CA GLN A 117 -16.05 -12.55 9.14
C GLN A 117 -15.71 -13.14 7.76
N ASP A 118 -16.54 -14.06 7.24
CA ASP A 118 -16.39 -14.63 5.90
C ASP A 118 -16.54 -13.54 4.81
N ARG A 119 -17.51 -12.63 4.97
CA ARG A 119 -17.66 -11.48 4.06
C ARG A 119 -16.48 -10.49 4.14
N ILE A 120 -15.92 -10.26 5.32
CA ILE A 120 -14.70 -9.45 5.50
C ILE A 120 -13.51 -10.18 4.87
N PHE A 121 -13.38 -11.49 5.04
CA PHE A 121 -12.32 -12.30 4.45
C PHE A 121 -12.37 -12.28 2.92
N HIS A 122 -13.53 -12.55 2.31
CA HIS A 122 -13.72 -12.43 0.87
C HIS A 122 -13.55 -10.99 0.37
N GLY A 123 -13.95 -9.98 1.16
CA GLY A 123 -13.69 -8.57 0.86
C GLY A 123 -12.20 -8.23 0.85
N ASN A 124 -11.45 -8.72 1.84
CA ASN A 124 -10.00 -8.55 1.92
C ASN A 124 -9.28 -9.28 0.78
N LEU A 125 -9.66 -10.53 0.48
CA LEU A 125 -9.14 -11.27 -0.67
C LEU A 125 -9.39 -10.49 -1.96
N LYS A 126 -10.59 -9.89 -2.12
CA LYS A 126 -10.88 -9.07 -3.29
C LYS A 126 -10.08 -7.75 -3.32
N ILE A 127 -9.76 -7.18 -2.16
CA ILE A 127 -8.85 -6.02 -2.06
C ILE A 127 -7.41 -6.43 -2.41
N GLU A 128 -6.96 -7.63 -2.05
CA GLU A 128 -5.64 -8.16 -2.43
C GLU A 128 -5.56 -8.45 -3.93
N GLU A 129 -6.59 -9.04 -4.53
CA GLU A 129 -6.72 -9.14 -6.00
C GLU A 129 -6.68 -7.76 -6.66
N LEU A 130 -7.45 -6.79 -6.14
CA LEU A 130 -7.49 -5.44 -6.72
C LEU A 130 -6.13 -4.73 -6.59
N LYS A 131 -5.41 -4.91 -5.48
CA LYS A 131 -4.04 -4.42 -5.32
C LYS A 131 -3.09 -5.05 -6.32
N SER A 132 -3.07 -6.38 -6.46
CA SER A 132 -2.18 -7.02 -7.45
C SER A 132 -2.49 -6.61 -8.88
N THR A 133 -3.76 -6.36 -9.23
CA THR A 133 -4.12 -5.76 -10.52
C THR A 133 -3.74 -4.28 -10.64
N MET A 134 -3.76 -3.52 -9.54
CA MET A 134 -3.31 -2.12 -9.52
C MET A 134 -1.80 -2.03 -9.69
N ASP A 135 -1.04 -2.87 -8.99
CA ASP A 135 0.41 -2.98 -9.08
C ASP A 135 0.81 -3.39 -10.51
N TYR A 136 0.14 -4.40 -11.09
CA TYR A 136 0.34 -4.79 -12.50
C TYR A 136 0.01 -3.65 -13.48
N ASN A 137 -1.12 -2.97 -13.32
CA ASN A 137 -1.49 -1.84 -14.17
C ASN A 137 -0.52 -0.66 -14.03
N GLN A 138 0.11 -0.49 -12.86
CA GLN A 138 1.14 0.51 -12.64
C GLN A 138 2.45 0.10 -13.34
N GLU A 139 2.90 -1.15 -13.21
CA GLU A 139 4.05 -1.68 -13.95
C GLU A 139 3.84 -1.57 -15.47
N GLU A 140 2.62 -1.82 -15.97
CA GLU A 140 2.27 -1.66 -17.38
C GLU A 140 2.31 -0.18 -17.79
N LEU A 141 1.78 0.73 -16.97
CA LEU A 141 1.83 2.18 -17.24
C LEU A 141 3.27 2.71 -17.25
N GLU A 142 4.12 2.29 -16.31
CA GLU A 142 5.53 2.66 -16.25
C GLU A 142 6.30 2.14 -17.49
N GLN A 143 5.96 0.95 -17.98
CA GLN A 143 6.49 0.43 -19.26
C GLN A 143 6.01 1.25 -20.47
N TRP A 144 4.75 1.68 -20.50
CA TRP A 144 4.22 2.54 -21.57
C TRP A 144 4.84 3.94 -21.54
N ASP A 145 5.06 4.54 -20.36
CA ASP A 145 5.71 5.83 -20.22
C ASP A 145 7.20 5.77 -20.61
N GLU A 146 7.92 4.70 -20.24
CA GLU A 146 9.31 4.50 -20.66
C GLU A 146 9.40 4.22 -22.18
N ALA A 147 8.51 3.39 -22.74
CA ALA A 147 8.44 3.17 -24.19
C ALA A 147 8.08 4.45 -24.96
N ARG A 148 7.19 5.27 -24.41
CA ARG A 148 6.85 6.60 -24.95
C ARG A 148 8.07 7.53 -24.89
N ARG A 149 8.77 7.60 -23.76
CA ARG A 149 9.98 8.40 -23.60
C ARG A 149 11.05 8.00 -24.61
N GLN A 150 11.29 6.70 -24.78
CA GLN A 150 12.21 6.18 -25.81
C GLN A 150 11.76 6.57 -27.23
N LYS A 151 10.45 6.63 -27.51
CA LYS A 151 9.93 7.12 -28.80
C LYS A 151 10.10 8.63 -28.98
N GLU A 152 9.93 9.43 -27.93
CA GLU A 152 10.22 10.87 -27.97
C GLU A 152 11.74 11.13 -28.15
N GLU A 153 12.61 10.31 -27.55
CA GLU A 153 14.07 10.34 -27.77
C GLU A 153 14.46 9.91 -29.21
N ASP A 154 13.86 8.82 -29.74
CA ASP A 154 14.00 8.40 -31.14
C ASP A 154 13.57 9.50 -32.11
N GLU A 155 12.41 10.14 -31.87
CA GLU A 155 11.87 11.19 -32.73
C GLU A 155 12.76 12.45 -32.71
N MET A 156 13.30 12.82 -31.55
CA MET A 156 14.31 13.89 -31.45
C MET A 156 15.59 13.54 -32.23
N ALA A 157 16.05 12.29 -32.19
CA ALA A 157 17.21 11.84 -32.95
C ALA A 157 16.94 11.87 -34.47
N ILE A 158 15.78 11.39 -34.91
CA ILE A 158 15.33 11.46 -36.32
C ILE A 158 15.23 12.92 -36.79
N ALA A 159 14.64 13.81 -35.99
CA ALA A 159 14.55 15.23 -36.33
C ALA A 159 15.93 15.92 -36.39
N HIS A 160 16.88 15.49 -35.56
CA HIS A 160 18.26 15.96 -35.63
C HIS A 160 18.97 15.48 -36.90
N TYR A 161 18.87 14.18 -37.25
CA TYR A 161 19.43 13.66 -38.49
C TYR A 161 18.79 14.29 -39.73
N SER A 162 17.46 14.46 -39.75
CA SER A 162 16.74 15.16 -40.82
C SER A 162 17.25 16.60 -41.02
N LYS A 163 17.52 17.35 -39.94
CA LYS A 163 18.16 18.68 -40.05
C LYS A 163 19.60 18.61 -40.57
N GLN A 164 20.38 17.60 -40.20
CA GLN A 164 21.72 17.41 -40.75
C GLN A 164 21.68 17.09 -42.24
N ASP A 165 20.75 16.23 -42.66
CA ASP A 165 20.56 15.87 -44.07
C ASP A 165 20.03 17.05 -44.88
N GLU A 166 19.09 17.87 -44.37
CA GLU A 166 18.68 19.13 -45.01
C GLU A 166 19.86 20.09 -45.22
N VAL A 167 20.76 20.21 -44.23
CA VAL A 167 21.96 21.06 -44.34
C VAL A 167 22.92 20.50 -45.40
N LYS A 168 23.07 19.17 -45.45
CA LYS A 168 23.92 18.47 -46.41
C LYS A 168 23.37 18.53 -47.83
N GLU A 169 22.05 18.41 -47.98
CA GLU A 169 21.33 18.63 -49.23
C GLU A 169 21.56 20.07 -49.73
N LYS A 170 21.31 21.09 -48.90
CA LYS A 170 21.57 22.49 -49.24
C LYS A 170 23.03 22.74 -49.65
N GLN A 171 24.00 22.09 -48.99
CA GLN A 171 25.42 22.15 -49.38
C GLN A 171 25.67 21.49 -50.75
N LEU A 172 25.09 20.33 -51.02
CA LEU A 172 25.21 19.63 -52.29
C LEU A 172 24.52 20.41 -53.42
N THR A 173 23.34 20.97 -53.21
CA THR A 173 22.65 21.84 -54.17
C THR A 173 23.50 23.07 -54.50
N GLN A 174 24.09 23.73 -53.51
CA GLN A 174 25.03 24.84 -53.75
C GLN A 174 26.31 24.40 -54.51
N GLN A 175 26.79 23.17 -54.30
CA GLN A 175 27.91 22.63 -55.09
C GLN A 175 27.47 22.36 -56.54
N ILE A 176 26.28 21.80 -56.76
CA ILE A 176 25.70 21.58 -58.09
C ILE A 176 25.53 22.92 -58.81
N GLU A 177 24.92 23.94 -58.19
CA GLU A 177 24.77 25.28 -58.78
C GLU A 177 26.12 25.91 -59.15
N LYS A 178 27.15 25.75 -58.31
CA LYS A 178 28.52 26.21 -58.61
C LYS A 178 29.09 25.47 -59.82
N MET A 179 28.97 24.14 -59.87
CA MET A 179 29.44 23.33 -61.00
C MET A 179 28.67 23.62 -62.29
N GLU A 180 27.36 23.83 -62.23
CA GLU A 180 26.58 24.31 -63.37
C GLU A 180 27.05 25.68 -63.84
N SER A 181 27.37 26.59 -62.91
CA SER A 181 27.89 27.92 -63.26
C SER A 181 29.26 27.85 -63.95
N THR A 182 30.14 26.93 -63.54
CA THR A 182 31.45 26.74 -64.19
C THR A 182 31.29 26.08 -65.56
N VAL A 183 30.40 25.08 -65.71
CA VAL A 183 30.07 24.48 -67.01
C VAL A 183 29.45 25.51 -67.95
N ARG A 184 28.56 26.38 -67.47
CA ARG A 184 27.98 27.49 -68.26
C ARG A 184 29.06 28.50 -68.70
N LYS A 185 30.06 28.79 -67.87
CA LYS A 185 31.20 29.64 -68.26
C LYS A 185 32.07 28.97 -69.31
N GLN A 186 32.51 27.74 -69.07
CA GLN A 186 33.34 26.98 -70.01
C GLN A 186 32.67 26.76 -71.36
N ARG A 187 31.33 26.58 -71.40
CA ARG A 187 30.58 26.54 -72.66
C ARG A 187 30.62 27.86 -73.42
N ARG A 188 30.47 29.00 -72.73
CA ARG A 188 30.58 30.33 -73.37
C ARG A 188 32.01 30.58 -73.86
N GLU A 189 33.01 30.30 -73.04
CA GLU A 189 34.43 30.40 -73.42
C GLU A 189 34.73 29.54 -74.67
N LEU A 190 34.18 28.32 -74.74
CA LEU A 190 34.29 27.47 -75.92
C LEU A 190 33.52 28.01 -77.14
N GLU A 191 32.31 28.55 -76.95
CA GLU A 191 31.52 29.18 -78.01
C GLU A 191 32.23 30.43 -78.57
N ASP A 192 32.82 31.26 -77.71
CA ASP A 192 33.58 32.46 -78.08
C ASP A 192 34.85 32.09 -78.86
N GLU A 193 35.63 31.09 -78.40
CA GLU A 193 36.81 30.57 -79.14
C GLU A 193 36.42 29.88 -80.46
N MET A 194 35.28 29.18 -80.51
CA MET A 194 34.75 28.63 -81.76
C MET A 194 34.34 29.73 -82.75
N LEU A 195 33.75 30.82 -82.29
CA LEU A 195 33.42 31.97 -83.14
C LEU A 195 34.69 32.70 -83.60
N ALA A 196 35.69 32.88 -82.72
CA ALA A 196 36.97 33.48 -83.06
C ALA A 196 37.74 32.65 -84.11
N THR A 197 37.81 31.33 -83.93
CA THR A 197 38.45 30.44 -84.92
C THR A 197 37.70 30.37 -86.25
N GLN A 198 36.36 30.37 -86.25
CA GLN A 198 35.56 30.49 -87.47
C GLN A 198 35.77 31.84 -88.17
N HIS A 199 35.89 32.94 -87.43
CA HIS A 199 36.17 34.26 -87.99
C HIS A 199 37.55 34.30 -88.67
N VAL A 200 38.60 33.83 -87.97
CA VAL A 200 39.97 33.73 -88.53
C VAL A 200 40.01 32.80 -89.75
N GLN A 201 39.26 31.69 -89.73
CA GLN A 201 39.17 30.81 -90.89
C GLN A 201 38.49 31.51 -92.09
N GLY A 202 37.43 32.29 -91.85
CA GLY A 202 36.79 33.11 -92.88
C GLY A 202 37.70 34.21 -93.45
N GLU A 203 38.56 34.80 -92.61
CA GLU A 203 39.60 35.73 -93.09
C GLU A 203 40.67 35.02 -93.92
N LEU A 204 41.13 33.83 -93.50
CA LEU A 204 42.09 33.02 -94.25
C LEU A 204 41.53 32.57 -95.61
N ASP A 205 40.28 32.12 -95.67
CA ASP A 205 39.61 31.73 -96.92
C ASP A 205 39.44 32.93 -97.86
N ARG A 206 39.15 34.12 -97.31
CA ARG A 206 39.10 35.37 -98.05
C ARG A 206 40.48 35.74 -98.62
N VAL A 207 41.52 35.72 -97.79
CA VAL A 207 42.91 36.01 -98.22
C VAL A 207 43.37 34.99 -99.26
N ALA A 208 43.03 33.71 -99.12
CA ALA A 208 43.30 32.67 -100.12
C ALA A 208 42.50 32.85 -101.43
N GLY A 209 41.32 33.49 -101.36
CA GLY A 209 40.57 33.93 -102.54
C GLY A 209 41.21 35.13 -103.23
N GLU A 210 41.67 36.13 -102.47
CA GLU A 210 42.39 37.31 -102.96
C GLU A 210 43.75 36.92 -103.56
N TYR A 211 44.49 35.99 -102.94
CA TYR A 211 45.73 35.42 -103.48
C TYR A 211 45.54 34.72 -104.83
N ARG A 212 44.45 33.95 -104.99
CA ARG A 212 44.14 33.28 -106.27
C ARG A 212 43.88 34.30 -107.37
N LYS A 213 43.07 35.33 -107.10
CA LYS A 213 42.85 36.45 -108.04
C LYS A 213 44.15 37.13 -108.44
N LEU A 214 45.01 37.47 -107.48
CA LEU A 214 46.31 38.09 -107.77
C LEU A 214 47.24 37.18 -108.60
N HIS A 215 47.12 35.86 -108.46
CA HIS A 215 47.83 34.90 -109.32
C HIS A 215 47.25 34.84 -110.74
N ASP A 216 45.93 34.87 -110.89
CA ASP A 216 45.24 34.89 -112.19
C ASP A 216 45.52 36.21 -112.95
N ASP A 217 45.46 37.34 -112.24
CA ASP A 217 45.80 38.68 -112.76
C ASP A 217 47.28 38.72 -113.20
N ARG A 218 48.18 38.16 -112.39
CA ARG A 218 49.61 38.03 -112.74
C ARG A 218 49.85 37.13 -113.95
N SER A 219 49.09 36.04 -114.09
CA SER A 219 49.20 35.16 -115.26
C SER A 219 48.76 35.91 -116.52
N SER A 220 47.63 36.62 -116.44
CA SER A 220 47.11 37.44 -117.53
C SER A 220 48.10 38.53 -117.97
N LEU A 221 48.74 39.21 -117.01
CA LEU A 221 49.82 40.17 -117.27
C LEU A 221 51.07 39.55 -117.90
N LEU A 222 51.40 38.30 -117.58
CA LEU A 222 52.50 37.57 -118.22
C LEU A 222 52.15 37.17 -119.65
N ASP A 223 50.91 36.73 -119.92
CA ASP A 223 50.43 36.41 -121.27
C ASP A 223 50.41 37.66 -122.16
N GLU A 224 49.92 38.79 -121.64
CA GLU A 224 49.99 40.11 -122.32
C GLU A 224 51.44 40.52 -122.61
N TRP A 225 52.34 40.34 -121.64
CA TRP A 225 53.76 40.67 -121.80
C TRP A 225 54.46 39.76 -122.82
N GLU A 226 54.21 38.46 -122.80
CA GLU A 226 54.69 37.53 -123.83
C GLU A 226 54.20 37.93 -125.23
N GLN A 227 52.94 38.33 -125.35
CA GLN A 227 52.37 38.75 -126.62
C GLN A 227 53.06 40.03 -127.14
N VAL A 228 53.34 41.02 -126.27
CA VAL A 228 54.14 42.20 -126.63
C VAL A 228 55.55 41.79 -127.08
N VAL A 229 56.24 40.90 -126.36
CA VAL A 229 57.58 40.42 -126.73
C VAL A 229 57.58 39.74 -128.11
N ARG A 230 56.57 38.92 -128.43
CA ARG A 230 56.42 38.31 -129.77
C ARG A 230 56.26 39.37 -130.87
N THR A 231 55.43 40.39 -130.65
CA THR A 231 55.25 41.48 -131.65
C THR A 231 56.51 42.32 -131.86
N ILE A 232 57.41 42.40 -130.87
CA ILE A 232 58.72 43.05 -131.02
C ILE A 232 59.63 42.18 -131.90
N ALA A 233 59.73 40.88 -131.62
CA ALA A 233 60.54 39.95 -132.41
C ALA A 233 60.12 39.89 -133.89
N GLU A 234 58.82 39.91 -134.18
CA GLU A 234 58.28 39.98 -135.55
C GLU A 234 58.69 41.27 -136.28
N ARG A 235 58.77 42.40 -135.56
CA ARG A 235 59.21 43.69 -136.13
C ARG A 235 60.71 43.73 -136.38
N ASP A 236 61.52 43.18 -135.47
CA ASP A 236 62.97 43.14 -135.64
C ASP A 236 63.38 42.28 -136.86
N GLU A 237 62.70 41.15 -137.08
CA GLU A 237 62.93 40.32 -138.27
C GLU A 237 62.51 41.05 -139.57
N ALA A 238 61.41 41.80 -139.56
CA ALA A 238 61.01 42.64 -140.70
C ALA A 238 62.05 43.75 -141.00
N ILE A 239 62.66 44.34 -139.98
CA ILE A 239 63.76 45.32 -140.12
C ILE A 239 65.00 44.65 -140.73
N ARG A 240 65.33 43.41 -140.31
CA ARG A 240 66.46 42.65 -140.86
C ARG A 240 66.31 42.41 -142.36
N ILE A 241 65.14 41.96 -142.80
CA ILE A 241 64.83 41.74 -144.22
C ILE A 241 64.94 43.04 -145.03
N ALA A 242 64.45 44.16 -144.50
CA ALA A 242 64.56 45.46 -145.15
C ALA A 242 66.02 45.95 -145.27
N ALA A 243 66.87 45.65 -144.29
CA ALA A 243 68.29 45.98 -144.33
C ALA A 243 69.05 45.17 -145.41
N GLU A 244 68.75 43.88 -145.55
CA GLU A 244 69.35 43.01 -146.57
C GLU A 244 69.08 43.55 -147.98
N GLN A 245 67.83 43.90 -148.29
CA GLN A 245 67.45 44.52 -149.59
C GLN A 245 68.19 45.84 -149.87
N TYR A 246 68.49 46.63 -148.84
CA TYR A 246 69.23 47.88 -149.00
C TYR A 246 70.70 47.64 -149.39
N THR A 247 71.32 46.56 -148.89
CA THR A 247 72.72 46.23 -149.23
C THR A 247 72.89 45.78 -150.68
N GLU A 248 71.93 45.06 -151.25
CA GLU A 248 71.94 44.66 -152.67
C GLU A 248 71.88 45.88 -153.61
N GLY A 249 71.08 46.89 -153.26
CA GLY A 249 70.98 48.14 -154.02
C GLY A 249 72.29 48.94 -154.07
N VAL A 250 73.09 48.91 -152.99
CA VAL A 250 74.40 49.59 -152.93
C VAL A 250 75.43 48.92 -153.84
N ALA A 251 75.45 47.59 -153.92
CA ALA A 251 76.39 46.84 -154.77
C ALA A 251 76.18 47.14 -156.26
N TRP A 252 74.93 47.33 -156.71
CA TRP A 252 74.59 47.68 -158.09
C TRP A 252 75.13 49.05 -158.53
N ILE A 253 75.13 50.04 -157.63
CA ILE A 253 75.62 51.40 -157.93
C ILE A 253 77.15 51.41 -158.14
N GLN A 254 77.89 50.62 -157.36
CA GLN A 254 79.36 50.60 -157.41
C GLN A 254 79.91 50.08 -158.76
N GLN A 255 79.29 49.06 -159.34
CA GLN A 255 79.70 48.55 -160.67
C GLN A 255 79.57 49.62 -161.77
N ARG A 256 78.53 50.46 -161.69
CA ARG A 256 78.25 51.50 -162.71
C ARG A 256 79.17 52.71 -162.58
N GLN A 257 79.73 52.96 -161.41
CA GLN A 257 80.75 54.01 -161.19
C GLN A 257 82.12 53.64 -161.78
N GLN A 258 82.50 52.35 -161.79
CA GLN A 258 83.77 51.91 -162.36
C GLN A 258 83.83 52.14 -163.88
N TYR A 259 82.71 51.93 -164.59
CA TYR A 259 82.61 52.19 -166.04
C TYR A 259 82.69 53.69 -166.41
N LYS A 260 82.38 54.60 -165.48
CA LYS A 260 82.46 56.05 -165.71
C LYS A 260 83.91 56.56 -165.69
N LYS A 261 84.77 56.02 -164.81
CA LYS A 261 86.18 56.43 -164.71
C LYS A 261 86.96 56.19 -166.01
N SER A 262 86.76 55.03 -166.65
CA SER A 262 87.42 54.70 -167.93
C SER A 262 87.05 55.61 -169.11
N LEU A 263 86.04 56.48 -168.97
CA LEU A 263 85.67 57.51 -169.95
C LEU A 263 86.19 58.91 -169.56
N GLU A 264 86.62 59.11 -168.31
CA GLU A 264 87.20 60.37 -167.83
C GLU A 264 88.69 60.43 -168.18
N ASP A 265 89.43 59.32 -168.06
CA ASP A 265 90.87 59.24 -168.40
C ASP A 265 91.14 59.60 -169.88
N ALA A 266 90.25 59.22 -170.80
CA ALA A 266 90.34 59.55 -172.23
C ALA A 266 90.01 61.02 -172.58
N LEU A 267 89.59 61.82 -171.58
CA LEU A 267 89.21 63.22 -171.74
C LEU A 267 90.27 64.18 -171.16
N ASP A 268 91.12 63.71 -170.25
CA ASP A 268 92.26 64.47 -169.74
C ASP A 268 93.43 64.52 -170.75
N GLU A 269 93.61 63.49 -171.58
CA GLU A 269 94.58 63.49 -172.70
C GLU A 269 94.29 64.62 -173.72
N ALA A 270 93.03 65.06 -173.83
CA ALA A 270 92.62 66.20 -174.67
C ALA A 270 92.73 67.56 -173.96
N ARG A 271 93.07 67.61 -172.67
CA ARG A 271 93.22 68.87 -171.90
C ARG A 271 94.65 69.40 -171.92
N GLU A 272 95.65 68.56 -172.07
CA GLU A 272 97.05 69.01 -172.15
C GLU A 272 97.32 69.89 -173.40
N GLU A 273 96.56 69.70 -174.49
CA GLU A 273 96.60 70.60 -175.67
C GLU A 273 96.06 72.01 -175.39
N LEU A 274 95.23 72.21 -174.36
CA LEU A 274 94.59 73.49 -174.03
C LEU A 274 95.42 74.40 -173.11
N GLU A 275 96.33 73.85 -172.30
CA GLU A 275 97.15 74.68 -171.40
C GLU A 275 98.16 75.57 -172.15
N VAL A 276 98.56 75.16 -173.36
CA VAL A 276 99.41 75.94 -174.29
C VAL A 276 98.81 77.33 -174.62
N ILE A 277 97.49 77.50 -174.46
CA ILE A 277 96.79 78.75 -174.80
C ILE A 277 96.73 79.75 -173.62
N ASN A 278 96.73 79.26 -172.36
CA ASN A 278 96.52 80.11 -171.17
C ASN A 278 97.73 80.99 -170.79
N TYR A 279 98.90 80.76 -171.38
CA TYR A 279 100.10 81.61 -171.23
C TYR A 279 99.87 83.07 -171.70
N THR A 280 98.82 83.35 -172.48
CA THR A 280 98.61 84.64 -173.16
C THR A 280 97.67 85.64 -172.45
N ILE A 281 96.95 85.26 -171.38
CA ILE A 281 95.82 86.05 -170.88
C ILE A 281 96.16 86.98 -169.69
N LYS A 282 96.99 86.56 -168.73
CA LYS A 282 97.23 87.36 -167.50
C LYS A 282 98.24 88.51 -167.59
N GLU A 283 98.89 88.71 -168.75
CA GLU A 283 99.62 89.96 -169.01
C GLU A 283 98.72 91.21 -168.94
N ARG A 284 97.39 91.05 -169.11
CA ARG A 284 96.45 92.18 -169.18
C ARG A 284 95.89 92.70 -167.85
N GLU A 285 96.07 92.00 -166.72
CA GLU A 285 95.56 92.46 -165.42
C GLU A 285 96.54 93.40 -164.68
N LYS A 286 97.83 93.41 -165.08
CA LYS A 286 98.92 94.23 -164.50
C LYS A 286 98.78 95.75 -164.69
N THR A 287 97.72 96.23 -165.34
CA THR A 287 97.50 97.64 -165.70
C THR A 287 96.44 98.34 -164.84
N SER A 288 95.61 97.62 -164.08
CA SER A 288 94.33 98.18 -163.57
C SER A 288 94.37 98.85 -162.18
N GLN A 289 95.36 98.57 -161.31
CA GLN A 289 95.38 99.14 -159.94
C GLN A 289 96.63 99.98 -159.58
N LYS A 290 97.42 100.39 -160.58
CA LYS A 290 98.48 101.42 -160.45
C LYS A 290 97.96 102.85 -160.17
N TYR A 291 96.73 102.98 -159.67
CA TYR A 291 96.07 104.24 -159.30
C TYR A 291 95.60 104.25 -157.83
N GLN A 292 96.00 103.28 -157.01
CA GLN A 292 95.84 103.33 -155.54
C GLN A 292 97.19 103.41 -154.78
N GLU A 293 98.32 103.55 -155.48
CA GLU A 293 99.68 103.64 -154.91
C GLU A 293 100.06 105.07 -154.44
N ALA A 294 99.20 105.73 -153.65
CA ALA A 294 99.54 107.00 -153.02
C ALA A 294 98.83 107.20 -151.66
N VAL A 295 99.56 106.92 -150.56
CA VAL A 295 99.72 107.72 -149.32
C VAL A 295 100.53 106.89 -148.28
N PRO A 296 101.78 106.47 -148.60
CA PRO A 296 102.63 105.78 -147.63
C PRO A 296 103.15 106.74 -146.55
N VAL A 297 102.75 106.56 -145.29
CA VAL A 297 103.34 107.30 -144.13
C VAL A 297 103.54 106.43 -142.87
N LEU A 298 102.76 105.37 -142.64
CA LEU A 298 102.79 104.62 -141.36
C LEU A 298 103.30 103.16 -141.46
N THR A 299 104.29 102.94 -142.32
CA THR A 299 105.04 101.67 -142.41
C THR A 299 106.37 101.76 -141.65
N GLN A 300 106.37 102.21 -140.38
CA GLN A 300 107.64 102.48 -139.68
C GLN A 300 107.74 102.30 -138.14
N GLU A 301 106.79 101.64 -137.43
CA GLU A 301 106.90 101.58 -135.94
C GLU A 301 106.87 100.22 -135.22
N VAL A 302 106.46 99.09 -135.80
CA VAL A 302 106.41 97.81 -135.03
C VAL A 302 106.90 96.56 -135.78
N GLN A 303 107.87 96.74 -136.68
CA GLN A 303 108.65 95.62 -137.25
C GLN A 303 109.97 95.39 -136.50
N THR A 304 109.97 95.70 -135.20
CA THR A 304 111.15 95.64 -134.33
C THR A 304 110.83 94.87 -133.05
N LEU A 305 111.50 93.72 -132.88
CA LEU A 305 111.66 92.96 -131.62
C LEU A 305 110.36 92.23 -131.17
N GLN A 306 109.96 91.08 -131.74
CA GLN A 306 110.73 89.93 -132.26
C GLN A 306 111.47 89.10 -131.18
N ASP A 307 111.33 87.77 -131.28
CA ASP A 307 112.34 86.76 -130.98
C ASP A 307 112.85 86.56 -129.52
N GLU A 308 111.96 86.39 -128.54
CA GLU A 308 112.32 85.75 -127.25
C GLU A 308 111.46 84.52 -126.88
N VAL A 309 112.13 83.54 -126.25
CA VAL A 309 111.60 82.36 -125.54
C VAL A 309 111.10 81.15 -126.38
N GLY A 310 111.86 80.78 -127.41
CA GLY A 310 111.91 79.39 -127.90
C GLY A 310 112.69 78.42 -126.99
N ALA A 311 112.75 78.67 -125.67
CA ALA A 311 113.96 78.39 -124.87
C ALA A 311 113.90 77.27 -123.81
N LEU A 312 112.77 76.56 -123.61
CA LEU A 312 112.70 75.49 -122.59
C LEU A 312 112.07 74.19 -123.13
N ARG A 313 112.92 73.39 -123.80
CA ARG A 313 112.57 72.04 -124.29
C ARG A 313 113.61 70.98 -123.90
N GLU A 314 114.40 71.23 -122.87
CA GLU A 314 115.64 70.50 -122.58
C GLU A 314 115.85 70.27 -121.08
N GLU A 315 115.19 69.26 -120.51
CA GLU A 315 115.77 68.49 -119.37
C GLU A 315 115.16 67.08 -119.20
N ALA A 316 115.04 66.35 -120.31
CA ALA A 316 114.85 64.90 -120.29
C ALA A 316 116.18 64.19 -119.95
N ALA A 317 116.67 64.34 -118.70
CA ALA A 317 117.93 63.75 -118.25
C ALA A 317 117.78 62.96 -116.94
N ARG A 318 117.96 61.62 -117.02
CA ARG A 318 118.08 60.65 -115.90
C ARG A 318 116.76 60.38 -115.12
N ALA A 319 115.90 59.44 -115.50
CA ALA A 319 116.10 58.16 -116.18
C ALA A 319 117.11 57.20 -115.52
N THR A 320 116.70 55.92 -115.41
CA THR A 320 117.57 54.73 -115.43
C THR A 320 118.64 54.53 -114.33
N ARG A 321 118.26 54.46 -113.04
CA ARG A 321 119.01 53.63 -112.05
C ARG A 321 118.17 52.56 -111.33
N ASP A 322 117.48 52.83 -110.23
CA ASP A 322 117.24 51.75 -109.23
C ASP A 322 115.94 50.91 -109.34
N LYS A 323 115.55 50.48 -110.56
CA LYS A 323 114.43 49.53 -110.79
C LYS A 323 114.74 48.06 -110.38
N ARG A 324 115.90 47.74 -109.79
CA ARG A 324 116.31 46.33 -109.56
C ARG A 324 117.02 45.97 -108.23
N ALA A 325 117.27 46.91 -107.31
CA ALA A 325 118.24 46.66 -106.24
C ALA A 325 117.76 45.79 -105.05
N THR A 326 116.56 46.00 -104.49
CA THR A 326 116.20 45.41 -103.18
C THR A 326 114.81 44.80 -103.10
N ALA A 327 114.51 43.84 -103.99
CA ALA A 327 113.58 42.74 -103.70
C ALA A 327 114.17 41.75 -102.66
N LEU A 328 114.87 42.28 -101.66
CA LEU A 328 115.82 41.54 -100.80
C LEU A 328 115.91 42.21 -99.42
N ARG A 329 114.76 42.33 -98.75
CA ARG A 329 114.59 42.53 -97.28
C ARG A 329 113.12 42.39 -96.86
N LEU A 330 112.44 41.36 -97.38
CA LEU A 330 111.12 40.93 -96.92
C LEU A 330 111.19 40.17 -95.57
N GLU A 331 112.25 40.39 -94.79
CA GLU A 331 112.55 39.75 -93.50
C GLU A 331 112.92 40.74 -92.37
N GLU A 332 113.14 42.03 -92.65
CA GLU A 332 113.88 42.89 -91.70
C GLU A 332 113.06 43.81 -90.79
N VAL A 333 111.76 44.02 -91.05
CA VAL A 333 110.92 44.90 -90.19
C VAL A 333 109.52 44.37 -89.84
N ILE A 334 109.37 43.03 -89.90
CA ILE A 334 108.55 42.32 -88.90
C ILE A 334 109.05 42.66 -87.46
N ALA A 335 110.30 43.10 -87.32
CA ALA A 335 110.87 43.68 -86.11
C ALA A 335 110.33 45.07 -85.69
N GLU A 336 109.77 45.90 -86.58
CA GLU A 336 109.29 47.26 -86.18
C GLU A 336 107.99 47.19 -85.37
N ILE A 337 107.22 46.11 -85.54
CA ILE A 337 105.99 45.80 -84.80
C ILE A 337 106.29 45.50 -83.32
N GLU A 338 107.51 45.07 -82.98
CA GLU A 338 107.97 44.98 -81.58
C GLU A 338 108.59 46.28 -81.05
N ARG A 339 109.11 47.15 -81.93
CA ARG A 339 109.88 48.34 -81.52
C ARG A 339 108.99 49.45 -80.94
N ARG A 340 107.85 49.75 -81.55
CA ARG A 340 106.91 50.77 -81.01
C ARG A 340 106.12 50.34 -79.77
N LYS A 341 106.02 49.03 -79.49
CA LYS A 341 105.49 48.53 -78.20
C LYS A 341 106.48 48.69 -77.04
N LYS A 342 107.78 48.90 -77.32
CA LYS A 342 108.84 49.11 -76.30
C LYS A 342 109.17 50.59 -76.01
N GLU A 343 108.64 51.55 -76.77
CA GLU A 343 108.90 52.98 -76.54
C GLU A 343 107.93 53.62 -75.54
N LEU A 344 106.70 53.09 -75.35
CA LEU A 344 105.79 53.58 -74.31
C LEU A 344 106.30 53.23 -72.89
N ALA A 345 106.80 52.01 -72.71
CA ALA A 345 107.35 51.49 -71.45
C ALA A 345 108.55 52.28 -70.89
N ARG A 346 109.18 53.17 -71.68
CA ARG A 346 110.29 54.04 -71.26
C ARG A 346 109.84 55.44 -70.81
N THR A 347 108.56 55.78 -70.97
CA THR A 347 108.00 57.05 -70.46
C THR A 347 107.51 56.94 -69.01
N GLU A 348 107.21 55.72 -68.54
CA GLU A 348 106.83 55.44 -67.15
C GLU A 348 108.05 55.42 -66.19
N GLU A 349 109.27 55.19 -66.71
CA GLU A 349 110.51 55.13 -65.94
C GLU A 349 111.05 56.53 -65.53
N ARG A 350 110.68 57.59 -66.26
CA ARG A 350 111.06 58.99 -65.92
C ARG A 350 110.24 59.61 -64.78
N ARG A 351 109.34 58.85 -64.14
CA ARG A 351 108.77 59.21 -62.83
C ARG A 351 109.80 59.12 -61.69
N ALA A 352 110.95 58.47 -61.89
CA ALA A 352 111.89 58.14 -60.81
C ALA A 352 112.92 59.23 -60.43
N GLU A 353 113.19 60.23 -61.29
CA GLU A 353 114.45 61.03 -61.16
C GLU A 353 114.33 62.49 -60.66
N ALA A 354 113.14 63.06 -60.45
CA ALA A 354 113.03 64.49 -60.10
C ALA A 354 111.97 64.86 -59.05
N ALA A 355 111.60 63.93 -58.18
CA ALA A 355 111.01 64.25 -56.87
C ALA A 355 112.04 64.87 -55.88
N GLU A 356 113.25 65.17 -56.36
CA GLU A 356 114.45 65.57 -55.60
C GLU A 356 114.85 67.06 -55.81
N ARG A 357 113.95 67.92 -56.35
CA ARG A 357 114.22 69.37 -56.46
C ARG A 357 113.09 70.26 -55.93
N LEU A 358 112.63 69.94 -54.72
CA LEU A 358 111.92 70.88 -53.84
C LEU A 358 112.93 71.70 -52.99
N LYS A 359 113.94 72.30 -53.64
CA LYS A 359 114.92 73.20 -52.99
C LYS A 359 115.25 74.38 -53.92
N GLU A 360 115.02 75.58 -53.39
CA GLU A 360 115.47 76.91 -53.88
C GLU A 360 114.78 77.45 -55.18
N GLU A 361 114.31 78.71 -55.34
CA GLU A 361 113.85 79.80 -54.43
C GLU A 361 113.17 80.94 -55.29
N GLY A 362 112.43 81.92 -54.71
CA GLY A 362 111.40 82.75 -55.43
C GLY A 362 111.66 84.23 -55.88
N LEU A 363 110.54 84.98 -56.09
CA LEU A 363 110.36 86.48 -56.28
C LEU A 363 110.65 87.10 -57.68
N VAL A 364 110.10 88.24 -58.20
CA VAL A 364 109.08 89.30 -57.82
C VAL A 364 108.52 90.03 -59.10
N ALA A 365 107.59 91.03 -59.05
CA ALA A 365 106.95 91.68 -60.25
C ALA A 365 106.52 93.20 -60.13
N LEU A 366 105.91 93.79 -61.21
CA LEU A 366 105.25 95.14 -61.40
C LEU A 366 106.14 96.40 -61.72
N ASP A 367 105.72 97.62 -62.19
CA ASP A 367 104.52 98.51 -61.98
C ASP A 367 104.44 99.85 -62.85
N MET A 368 103.33 100.61 -62.70
CA MET A 368 103.06 102.09 -62.71
C MET A 368 102.99 103.05 -63.96
N GLN A 369 103.04 104.38 -63.73
CA GLN A 369 101.94 105.34 -64.08
C GLN A 369 102.29 106.88 -64.09
N GLN A 370 101.31 107.75 -64.45
CA GLN A 370 101.12 109.23 -64.18
C GLN A 370 101.70 110.29 -65.15
N GLN A 371 100.86 111.23 -65.67
CA GLN A 371 101.18 112.69 -65.85
C GLN A 371 100.09 113.65 -66.46
N SER A 372 98.87 113.22 -66.85
CA SER A 372 97.98 114.08 -67.68
C SER A 372 97.00 115.07 -67.00
N GLN A 373 97.09 115.31 -65.68
CA GLN A 373 95.91 115.78 -64.91
C GLN A 373 95.82 117.28 -64.50
N PHE A 374 96.87 118.10 -64.58
CA PHE A 374 96.90 119.37 -63.80
C PHE A 374 96.12 120.56 -64.41
N ILE A 375 96.21 120.84 -65.73
CA ILE A 375 95.71 122.12 -66.28
C ILE A 375 94.21 122.12 -66.59
N GLY A 376 93.61 120.95 -66.86
CA GLY A 376 92.17 120.84 -67.15
C GLY A 376 91.22 121.03 -65.96
N GLN A 377 91.75 121.22 -64.75
CA GLN A 377 90.96 121.29 -63.51
C GLN A 377 90.39 122.71 -63.27
N LEU A 378 91.20 123.77 -63.42
CA LEU A 378 90.82 125.12 -62.96
C LEU A 378 89.57 125.72 -63.64
N LEU A 379 89.39 125.54 -64.95
CA LEU A 379 88.22 126.05 -65.68
C LEU A 379 86.95 125.23 -65.45
N LYS A 380 87.11 123.95 -65.06
CA LYS A 380 85.98 123.04 -64.84
C LYS A 380 85.33 123.23 -63.47
N ASP A 381 86.06 123.79 -62.50
CA ASP A 381 85.59 123.83 -61.11
C ASP A 381 84.72 125.06 -60.81
N ALA A 382 84.93 126.21 -61.45
CA ALA A 382 84.08 127.39 -61.28
C ALA A 382 82.64 127.19 -61.78
N GLN A 383 82.43 126.52 -62.92
CA GLN A 383 81.08 126.23 -63.42
C GLN A 383 80.41 125.05 -62.69
N LYS A 384 81.19 124.14 -62.09
CA LYS A 384 80.63 123.08 -61.24
C LYS A 384 79.97 123.64 -59.98
N THR A 385 80.54 124.63 -59.30
CA THR A 385 79.98 125.09 -58.01
C THR A 385 78.56 125.64 -58.14
N HIS A 386 78.27 126.43 -59.19
CA HIS A 386 76.92 126.96 -59.40
C HIS A 386 75.91 125.89 -59.81
N LEU A 387 76.32 124.92 -60.65
CA LEU A 387 75.49 123.77 -61.03
C LEU A 387 75.29 122.79 -59.85
N ASN A 388 76.26 122.69 -58.95
CA ASN A 388 76.18 121.82 -57.78
C ASN A 388 75.14 122.34 -56.77
N ILE A 389 75.04 123.65 -56.51
CA ILE A 389 74.05 124.18 -55.56
C ILE A 389 72.60 123.94 -56.05
N GLU A 390 72.33 124.11 -57.34
CA GLU A 390 71.01 123.76 -57.91
C GLU A 390 70.76 122.25 -57.85
N LYS A 391 71.78 121.43 -58.19
CA LYS A 391 71.73 119.99 -58.00
C LYS A 391 71.57 119.57 -56.55
N ASP A 392 72.05 120.31 -55.56
CA ASP A 392 71.96 119.93 -54.15
C ASP A 392 70.54 120.21 -53.61
N VAL A 393 69.89 121.29 -54.07
CA VAL A 393 68.45 121.53 -53.80
C VAL A 393 67.58 120.47 -54.48
N GLU A 394 67.91 120.08 -55.71
CA GLU A 394 67.19 119.03 -56.44
C GLU A 394 67.46 117.63 -55.87
N GLN A 395 68.69 117.36 -55.42
CA GLN A 395 69.05 116.17 -54.63
C GLN A 395 68.31 116.13 -53.29
N LEU A 396 68.13 117.24 -52.58
CA LEU A 396 67.36 117.27 -51.34
C LEU A 396 65.85 117.05 -51.56
N LYS A 397 65.28 117.56 -52.67
CA LYS A 397 63.91 117.21 -53.09
C LYS A 397 63.80 115.73 -53.46
N ASN A 398 64.75 115.21 -54.22
CA ASN A 398 64.79 113.80 -54.62
C ASN A 398 65.07 112.86 -53.42
N ALA A 399 65.87 113.29 -52.44
CA ALA A 399 66.12 112.56 -51.19
C ALA A 399 64.87 112.56 -50.30
N LYS A 400 64.11 113.67 -50.24
CA LYS A 400 62.81 113.70 -49.56
C LYS A 400 61.77 112.85 -50.27
N PHE A 401 61.73 112.87 -51.60
CA PHE A 401 60.83 112.03 -52.39
C PHE A 401 61.18 110.54 -52.22
N LYS A 402 62.46 110.17 -52.33
CA LYS A 402 62.95 108.82 -52.04
C LYS A 402 62.64 108.42 -50.60
N ALA A 403 62.99 109.20 -49.58
CA ALA A 403 62.69 108.85 -48.20
C ALA A 403 61.17 108.66 -47.93
N ASN A 404 60.29 109.39 -48.62
CA ASN A 404 58.84 109.15 -48.56
C ASN A 404 58.40 107.93 -49.37
N GLN A 405 59.04 107.63 -50.51
CA GLN A 405 58.82 106.43 -51.30
C GLN A 405 59.30 105.19 -50.52
N ASP A 406 60.52 105.21 -49.99
CA ASP A 406 61.10 104.21 -49.09
C ASP A 406 60.20 104.00 -47.87
N LEU A 407 59.67 105.08 -47.25
CA LEU A 407 58.69 104.96 -46.16
C LEU A 407 57.37 104.31 -46.62
N SER A 408 56.94 104.55 -47.86
CA SER A 408 55.76 103.92 -48.45
C SER A 408 56.00 102.45 -48.80
N GLU A 409 57.19 102.09 -49.28
CA GLU A 409 57.62 100.72 -49.57
C GLU A 409 57.83 99.93 -48.28
N VAL A 410 58.39 100.54 -47.23
CA VAL A 410 58.47 99.97 -45.88
C VAL A 410 57.08 99.80 -45.26
N ARG A 411 56.13 100.71 -45.48
CA ARG A 411 54.72 100.53 -45.04
C ARG A 411 53.99 99.47 -45.87
N ALA A 412 54.26 99.36 -47.16
CA ALA A 412 53.69 98.33 -48.02
C ALA A 412 54.20 96.94 -47.61
N SER A 413 55.52 96.78 -47.45
CA SER A 413 56.13 95.56 -46.92
C SER A 413 55.73 95.26 -45.47
N GLN A 414 55.53 96.26 -44.62
CA GLN A 414 54.92 96.07 -43.30
C GLN A 414 53.49 95.52 -43.42
N MET A 415 52.66 96.02 -44.33
CA MET A 415 51.31 95.49 -44.56
C MET A 415 51.31 94.09 -45.18
N THR A 416 52.22 93.82 -46.12
CA THR A 416 52.42 92.47 -46.68
C THR A 416 52.85 91.49 -45.60
N THR A 417 53.86 91.83 -44.79
CA THR A 417 54.33 90.97 -43.68
C THR A 417 53.27 90.84 -42.57
N LEU A 418 52.44 91.85 -42.31
CA LEU A 418 51.26 91.69 -41.42
C LEU A 418 50.21 90.76 -42.04
N GLY A 419 50.01 90.82 -43.35
CA GLY A 419 49.18 89.87 -44.10
C GLY A 419 49.71 88.44 -44.02
N GLU A 420 51.02 88.26 -44.19
CA GLU A 420 51.71 86.98 -44.04
C GLU A 420 51.67 86.47 -42.60
N ILE A 421 51.88 87.32 -41.59
CA ILE A 421 51.76 86.95 -40.16
C ILE A 421 50.32 86.54 -39.83
N ASN A 422 49.31 87.28 -40.31
CA ASN A 422 47.91 86.93 -40.10
C ASN A 422 47.53 85.64 -40.85
N GLY A 423 48.05 85.44 -42.06
CA GLY A 423 47.92 84.20 -42.83
C GLY A 423 48.58 83.01 -42.14
N ALA A 424 49.80 83.19 -41.62
CA ALA A 424 50.55 82.20 -40.86
C ALA A 424 49.92 81.92 -39.48
N GLN A 425 49.28 82.90 -38.83
CA GLN A 425 48.48 82.68 -37.63
C GLN A 425 47.17 81.93 -37.94
N ALA A 426 46.52 82.21 -39.07
CA ALA A 426 45.34 81.46 -39.50
C ALA A 426 45.70 80.02 -39.88
N GLN A 427 46.79 79.82 -40.63
CA GLN A 427 47.37 78.50 -40.87
C GLN A 427 47.79 77.82 -39.58
N GLY A 428 48.44 78.53 -38.65
CA GLY A 428 48.80 78.04 -37.32
C GLY A 428 47.59 77.54 -36.54
N LYS A 429 46.48 78.30 -36.52
CA LYS A 429 45.21 77.86 -35.92
C LYS A 429 44.62 76.65 -36.63
N ASN A 430 44.68 76.58 -37.97
CA ASN A 430 44.23 75.42 -38.73
C ASN A 430 45.10 74.19 -38.47
N TYR A 431 46.42 74.34 -38.34
CA TYR A 431 47.33 73.28 -37.95
C TYR A 431 47.13 72.87 -36.49
N THR A 432 46.88 73.78 -35.55
CA THR A 432 46.50 73.45 -34.16
C THR A 432 45.17 72.69 -34.12
N ALA A 433 44.18 73.10 -34.89
CA ALA A 433 42.91 72.37 -35.01
C ALA A 433 43.12 70.97 -35.63
N LYS A 434 44.00 70.85 -36.63
CA LYS A 434 44.35 69.57 -37.25
C LYS A 434 45.19 68.68 -36.33
N ILE A 435 46.08 69.23 -35.53
CA ILE A 435 46.82 68.54 -34.46
C ILE A 435 45.83 68.03 -33.43
N ASN A 436 44.95 68.88 -32.88
CA ASN A 436 43.92 68.45 -31.93
C ASN A 436 43.00 67.36 -32.51
N GLN A 437 42.67 67.42 -33.80
CA GLN A 437 41.93 66.35 -34.48
C GLN A 437 42.76 65.06 -34.58
N LEU A 438 44.03 65.15 -34.99
CA LEU A 438 44.93 64.00 -35.09
C LEU A 438 45.25 63.40 -33.71
N ASP A 439 45.29 64.21 -32.65
CA ASP A 439 45.45 63.76 -31.27
C ASP A 439 44.18 63.06 -30.78
N GLN A 440 42.99 63.56 -31.10
CA GLN A 440 41.73 62.84 -30.84
C GLN A 440 41.63 61.53 -31.63
N GLU A 441 42.05 61.54 -32.91
CA GLU A 441 42.16 60.34 -33.73
C GLU A 441 43.22 59.37 -33.16
N SER A 442 44.33 59.88 -32.63
CA SER A 442 45.39 59.10 -31.96
C SER A 442 44.91 58.50 -30.64
N PHE A 443 44.20 59.24 -29.79
CA PHE A 443 43.57 58.70 -28.56
C PHE A 443 42.49 57.67 -28.89
N SER A 444 41.69 57.90 -29.94
CA SER A 444 40.72 56.93 -30.44
C SER A 444 41.43 55.66 -30.95
N GLN A 445 42.51 55.82 -31.72
CA GLN A 445 43.36 54.73 -32.21
C GLN A 445 44.10 54.02 -31.07
N GLN A 446 44.48 54.69 -29.98
CA GLN A 446 45.01 54.07 -28.77
C GLN A 446 43.94 53.26 -28.03
N GLY A 447 42.68 53.74 -28.00
CA GLY A 447 41.55 52.96 -27.50
C GLY A 447 41.25 51.73 -28.37
N VAL A 448 41.32 51.87 -29.70
CA VAL A 448 41.20 50.74 -30.64
C VAL A 448 42.38 49.78 -30.49
N LEU A 449 43.61 50.28 -30.38
CA LEU A 449 44.81 49.48 -30.14
C LEU A 449 44.70 48.74 -28.82
N TYR A 450 44.29 49.37 -27.72
CA TYR A 450 44.08 48.70 -26.44
C TYR A 450 42.99 47.62 -26.52
N ASN A 451 41.89 47.88 -27.23
CA ASN A 451 40.85 46.87 -27.49
C ASN A 451 41.35 45.72 -28.37
N VAL A 452 42.18 46.02 -29.37
CA VAL A 452 42.82 45.02 -30.24
C VAL A 452 43.88 44.24 -29.49
N GLU A 453 44.72 44.87 -28.66
CA GLU A 453 45.71 44.24 -27.78
C GLU A 453 45.03 43.35 -26.74
N PHE A 454 43.92 43.80 -26.14
CA PHE A 454 43.12 42.98 -25.24
C PHE A 454 42.47 41.79 -25.96
N SER A 455 41.96 42.01 -27.18
CA SER A 455 41.44 40.94 -28.04
C SER A 455 42.55 39.98 -28.48
N VAL A 456 43.74 40.48 -28.79
CA VAL A 456 44.95 39.71 -29.11
C VAL A 456 45.38 38.91 -27.90
N GLN A 457 45.48 39.48 -26.70
CA GLN A 457 45.78 38.74 -25.47
C GLN A 457 44.71 37.68 -25.14
N GLN A 458 43.44 37.94 -25.42
CA GLN A 458 42.39 36.92 -25.32
C GLN A 458 42.57 35.82 -26.38
N MET A 459 42.90 36.18 -27.62
CA MET A 459 43.15 35.24 -28.70
C MET A 459 44.44 34.46 -28.49
N GLU A 460 45.49 35.04 -27.92
CA GLU A 460 46.72 34.40 -27.48
C GLU A 460 46.43 33.43 -26.33
N LYS A 461 45.63 33.81 -25.32
CA LYS A 461 45.17 32.86 -24.29
C LYS A 461 44.34 31.71 -24.88
N LYS A 462 43.48 31.98 -25.88
CA LYS A 462 42.73 30.93 -26.61
C LYS A 462 43.64 30.07 -27.47
N VAL A 463 44.68 30.65 -28.08
CA VAL A 463 45.65 29.98 -28.96
C VAL A 463 46.67 29.17 -28.15
N SER A 464 47.16 29.64 -27.00
CA SER A 464 47.96 28.82 -26.06
C SER A 464 47.12 27.66 -25.53
N ARG A 465 45.86 27.89 -25.14
CA ARG A 465 44.93 26.80 -24.79
C ARG A 465 44.69 25.81 -25.95
N ALA A 466 44.61 26.29 -27.20
CA ALA A 466 44.47 25.44 -28.39
C ALA A 466 45.78 24.73 -28.81
N LYS A 467 46.94 25.33 -28.53
CA LYS A 467 48.29 24.75 -28.72
C LYS A 467 48.66 23.75 -27.60
N GLY A 468 47.84 23.63 -26.56
CA GLY A 468 48.03 22.66 -25.47
C GLY A 468 48.76 23.20 -24.23
N GLU A 469 49.09 24.49 -24.20
CA GLU A 469 49.63 25.17 -23.01
C GLU A 469 48.50 25.49 -22.04
N ARG A 470 48.29 24.58 -21.09
CA ARG A 470 47.43 24.75 -19.91
C ARG A 470 48.28 25.15 -18.70
N THR A 471 47.69 25.80 -17.69
CA THR A 471 48.40 26.05 -16.42
C THR A 471 48.78 24.72 -15.76
N GLU A 472 49.83 24.69 -14.93
CA GLU A 472 50.26 23.43 -14.29
C GLU A 472 49.15 22.80 -13.44
N GLU A 473 48.26 23.60 -12.86
CA GLU A 473 47.10 23.16 -12.08
C GLU A 473 46.05 22.50 -12.98
N GLU A 474 45.56 23.20 -14.03
CA GLU A 474 44.66 22.61 -15.04
C GLU A 474 45.28 21.35 -15.68
N ARG A 475 46.61 21.32 -15.84
CA ARG A 475 47.32 20.19 -16.43
C ARG A 475 47.41 19.01 -15.46
N LYS A 476 47.63 19.24 -14.16
CA LYS A 476 47.56 18.20 -13.11
C LYS A 476 46.14 17.67 -12.97
N GLU A 477 45.13 18.52 -12.80
CA GLU A 477 43.73 18.12 -12.70
C GLU A 477 43.28 17.27 -13.88
N LEU A 478 43.68 17.63 -15.11
CA LEU A 478 43.35 16.85 -16.29
C LEU A 478 44.16 15.55 -16.40
N HIS A 479 45.41 15.49 -15.91
CA HIS A 479 46.12 14.21 -15.80
C HIS A 479 45.51 13.32 -14.73
N ASP A 480 45.12 13.85 -13.56
CA ASP A 480 44.45 13.09 -12.51
C ASP A 480 43.08 12.58 -13.00
N LYS A 481 42.36 13.38 -13.79
CA LYS A 481 41.09 12.97 -14.41
C LYS A 481 41.28 11.96 -15.54
N ILE A 482 42.36 12.06 -16.32
CA ILE A 482 42.76 11.04 -17.32
C ILE A 482 43.15 9.73 -16.62
N ASN A 483 43.97 9.79 -15.58
CA ASN A 483 44.37 8.64 -14.76
C ASN A 483 43.15 7.98 -14.10
N LEU A 484 42.22 8.78 -13.55
CA LEU A 484 40.95 8.28 -13.01
C LEU A 484 40.12 7.58 -14.08
N LEU A 485 39.96 8.21 -15.25
CA LEU A 485 39.21 7.62 -16.38
C LEU A 485 39.87 6.35 -16.91
N GLN A 486 41.20 6.29 -16.98
CA GLN A 486 41.96 5.10 -17.35
C GLN A 486 41.85 4.00 -16.29
N ASN A 487 41.93 4.32 -15.00
CA ASN A 487 41.66 3.35 -13.93
C ASN A 487 40.23 2.79 -14.02
N THR A 488 39.22 3.64 -14.26
CA THR A 488 37.85 3.17 -14.47
C THR A 488 37.68 2.36 -15.76
N LEU A 489 38.42 2.68 -16.82
CA LEU A 489 38.42 1.89 -18.06
C LEU A 489 39.05 0.52 -17.82
N ASP A 490 40.22 0.45 -17.19
CA ASP A 490 40.90 -0.79 -16.81
C ASP A 490 40.04 -1.65 -15.86
N GLU A 491 39.31 -1.03 -14.94
CA GLU A 491 38.34 -1.72 -14.06
C GLU A 491 37.13 -2.24 -14.85
N LEU A 492 36.56 -1.44 -15.75
CA LEU A 492 35.46 -1.86 -16.63
C LEU A 492 35.90 -2.95 -17.62
N GLU A 493 37.13 -2.93 -18.13
CA GLU A 493 37.69 -3.98 -18.98
C GLU A 493 37.92 -5.28 -18.18
N LYS A 494 38.42 -5.20 -16.94
CA LYS A 494 38.50 -6.37 -16.02
C LYS A 494 37.10 -6.92 -15.70
N GLN A 495 36.13 -6.04 -15.43
CA GLN A 495 34.73 -6.45 -15.22
C GLN A 495 34.14 -7.09 -16.48
N HIS A 496 34.35 -6.49 -17.66
CA HIS A 496 33.92 -7.06 -18.93
C HIS A 496 34.56 -8.42 -19.19
N HIS A 497 35.85 -8.60 -18.90
CA HIS A 497 36.54 -9.88 -19.07
C HIS A 497 36.04 -10.95 -18.09
N THR A 498 35.76 -10.59 -16.83
CA THR A 498 35.15 -11.51 -15.86
C THR A 498 33.71 -11.86 -16.24
N LEU A 499 32.89 -10.91 -16.69
CA LEU A 499 31.55 -11.15 -17.25
C LEU A 499 31.60 -12.03 -18.50
N GLN A 500 32.53 -11.81 -19.42
CA GLN A 500 32.70 -12.63 -20.62
C GLN A 500 33.12 -14.07 -20.25
N SER A 501 33.95 -14.24 -19.22
CA SER A 501 34.30 -15.55 -18.66
C SER A 501 33.09 -16.23 -18.01
N GLN A 502 32.30 -15.49 -17.21
CA GLN A 502 31.05 -15.99 -16.63
C GLN A 502 30.03 -16.39 -17.69
N VAL A 503 29.83 -15.60 -18.75
CA VAL A 503 28.96 -15.94 -19.89
C VAL A 503 29.44 -17.20 -20.62
N LYS A 504 30.75 -17.40 -20.79
CA LYS A 504 31.31 -18.65 -21.32
C LYS A 504 31.01 -19.83 -20.38
N ARG A 505 31.17 -19.64 -19.06
CA ARG A 505 30.88 -20.67 -18.05
C ARG A 505 29.40 -21.05 -18.04
N VAL A 506 28.48 -20.07 -18.03
CA VAL A 506 27.03 -20.29 -18.07
C VAL A 506 26.60 -20.97 -19.38
N ARG A 507 27.21 -20.64 -20.53
CA ARG A 507 26.94 -21.35 -21.79
C ARG A 507 27.36 -22.82 -21.75
N GLU A 508 28.47 -23.13 -21.09
CA GLU A 508 28.94 -24.51 -20.91
C GLU A 508 28.09 -25.26 -19.86
N GLU A 509 27.74 -24.62 -18.74
CA GLU A 509 26.78 -25.14 -17.75
C GLU A 509 25.41 -25.42 -18.39
N MET A 510 24.90 -24.52 -19.23
CA MET A 510 23.66 -24.70 -19.99
C MET A 510 23.76 -25.88 -20.96
N ARG A 511 24.87 -26.00 -21.70
CA ARG A 511 25.13 -27.16 -22.58
C ARG A 511 25.16 -28.47 -21.81
N GLN A 512 25.81 -28.50 -20.65
CA GLN A 512 25.86 -29.68 -19.78
C GLN A 512 24.49 -30.01 -19.18
N ALA A 513 23.69 -29.00 -18.82
CA ALA A 513 22.32 -29.17 -18.37
C ALA A 513 21.42 -29.74 -19.49
N SER A 514 21.51 -29.24 -20.73
CA SER A 514 20.78 -29.80 -21.87
C SER A 514 21.15 -31.27 -22.13
N LEU A 515 22.44 -31.62 -22.09
CA LEU A 515 22.88 -33.01 -22.22
C LEU A 515 22.43 -33.90 -21.04
N ALA A 516 22.32 -33.34 -19.84
CA ALA A 516 21.76 -34.04 -18.69
C ALA A 516 20.24 -34.27 -18.85
N ILE A 517 19.51 -33.28 -19.37
CA ILE A 517 18.08 -33.39 -19.70
C ILE A 517 17.86 -34.47 -20.76
N GLU A 518 18.62 -34.49 -21.86
CA GLU A 518 18.51 -35.56 -22.88
C GLU A 518 18.74 -36.96 -22.30
N ARG A 519 19.76 -37.11 -21.43
CA ARG A 519 20.00 -38.38 -20.71
C ARG A 519 18.85 -38.76 -19.79
N LEU A 520 18.30 -37.78 -19.05
CA LEU A 520 17.15 -37.99 -18.17
C LEU A 520 15.90 -38.36 -18.97
N GLU A 521 15.65 -37.76 -20.13
CA GLU A 521 14.53 -38.12 -21.01
C GLU A 521 14.66 -39.53 -21.58
N VAL A 522 15.85 -39.94 -21.99
CA VAL A 522 16.12 -41.33 -22.41
C VAL A 522 15.89 -42.29 -21.23
N SER A 523 16.36 -41.96 -20.03
CA SER A 523 16.10 -42.77 -18.84
C SER A 523 14.61 -42.82 -18.49
N ARG A 524 13.88 -41.71 -18.64
CA ARG A 524 12.44 -41.60 -18.38
C ARG A 524 11.63 -42.48 -19.34
N LYS A 525 12.00 -42.50 -20.62
CA LYS A 525 11.37 -43.38 -21.63
C LYS A 525 11.57 -44.85 -21.26
N ARG A 526 12.80 -45.24 -20.93
CA ARG A 526 13.11 -46.59 -20.47
C ARG A 526 12.37 -46.98 -19.18
N THR A 527 12.33 -46.11 -18.17
CA THR A 527 11.56 -46.40 -16.95
C THR A 527 10.06 -46.45 -17.21
N LEU A 528 9.55 -45.72 -18.21
CA LEU A 528 8.14 -45.79 -18.61
C LEU A 528 7.84 -47.12 -19.31
N GLU A 529 8.74 -47.61 -20.16
CA GLU A 529 8.67 -48.95 -20.75
C GLU A 529 8.69 -50.03 -19.66
N GLU A 530 9.64 -49.95 -18.72
CA GLU A 530 9.72 -50.86 -17.56
C GLU A 530 8.46 -50.78 -16.66
N VAL A 531 7.88 -49.59 -16.45
CA VAL A 531 6.60 -49.43 -15.73
C VAL A 531 5.44 -50.09 -16.50
N LEU A 532 5.31 -49.84 -17.80
CA LEU A 532 4.27 -50.47 -18.63
C LEU A 532 4.38 -52.01 -18.64
N GLU A 533 5.60 -52.55 -18.68
CA GLU A 533 5.83 -53.99 -18.50
C GLU A 533 5.35 -54.49 -17.13
N THR A 534 5.65 -53.76 -16.04
CA THR A 534 5.15 -54.12 -14.70
C THR A 534 3.64 -53.96 -14.55
N GLU A 535 3.00 -52.97 -15.20
CA GLU A 535 1.56 -52.79 -15.20
C GLU A 535 0.86 -53.92 -15.97
N LEU A 536 1.41 -54.35 -17.11
CA LEU A 536 0.95 -55.52 -17.85
C LEU A 536 1.09 -56.80 -17.02
N PHE A 537 2.21 -56.96 -16.30
CA PHE A 537 2.40 -58.08 -15.38
C PHE A 537 1.39 -58.03 -14.21
N CYS A 538 1.20 -56.87 -13.59
CA CYS A 538 0.23 -56.68 -12.52
C CYS A 538 -1.20 -56.98 -12.97
N THR A 539 -1.64 -56.46 -14.13
CA THR A 539 -2.97 -56.76 -14.68
C THR A 539 -3.15 -58.25 -15.00
N HIS A 540 -2.11 -58.92 -15.54
CA HIS A 540 -2.14 -60.36 -15.73
C HIS A 540 -2.27 -61.12 -14.40
N THR A 541 -1.44 -60.81 -13.39
CA THR A 541 -1.52 -61.45 -12.06
C THR A 541 -2.86 -61.20 -11.37
N GLN A 542 -3.48 -60.02 -11.55
CA GLN A 542 -4.84 -59.74 -11.04
C GLN A 542 -5.94 -60.53 -11.76
N MET A 543 -5.75 -60.84 -13.05
CA MET A 543 -6.67 -61.73 -13.76
C MET A 543 -6.53 -63.17 -13.28
N ASP A 544 -5.30 -63.62 -13.03
CA ASP A 544 -5.03 -64.95 -12.47
C ASP A 544 -5.52 -65.08 -11.03
N GLU A 545 -5.32 -64.04 -10.19
CA GLU A 545 -5.85 -63.95 -8.83
C GLU A 545 -7.38 -64.08 -8.82
N LYS A 546 -8.10 -63.30 -9.65
CA LYS A 546 -9.56 -63.43 -9.83
C LYS A 546 -9.97 -64.79 -10.40
N GLY A 547 -9.09 -65.45 -11.14
CA GLY A 547 -9.27 -66.84 -11.59
C GLY A 547 -9.17 -67.84 -10.44
N MET A 548 -8.23 -67.63 -9.51
CA MET A 548 -8.04 -68.45 -8.31
C MET A 548 -9.12 -68.17 -7.25
N GLU A 549 -9.55 -66.93 -7.06
CA GLU A 549 -10.69 -66.57 -6.19
C GLU A 549 -11.94 -67.35 -6.59
N LYS A 550 -12.32 -67.33 -7.87
CA LYS A 550 -13.45 -68.11 -8.39
C LYS A 550 -13.29 -69.61 -8.18
N GLN A 551 -12.08 -70.15 -8.34
CA GLN A 551 -11.81 -71.56 -8.05
C GLN A 551 -11.96 -71.87 -6.55
N CYS A 552 -11.55 -70.96 -5.66
CA CYS A 552 -11.75 -71.08 -4.22
C CYS A 552 -13.24 -70.98 -3.85
N GLU A 553 -14.01 -70.07 -4.46
CA GLU A 553 -15.47 -69.98 -4.29
C GLU A 553 -16.16 -71.27 -4.77
N ASP A 554 -15.82 -71.78 -5.96
CA ASP A 554 -16.32 -73.06 -6.47
C ASP A 554 -15.98 -74.24 -5.55
N LEU A 555 -14.80 -74.23 -4.92
CA LEU A 555 -14.38 -75.25 -3.96
C LEU A 555 -15.12 -75.10 -2.62
N LEU A 556 -15.37 -73.88 -2.14
CA LEU A 556 -16.19 -73.61 -0.96
C LEU A 556 -17.63 -74.08 -1.18
N ILE A 557 -18.23 -73.79 -2.33
CA ILE A 557 -19.57 -74.29 -2.70
C ILE A 557 -19.59 -75.83 -2.75
N LYS A 558 -18.51 -76.47 -3.25
CA LYS A 558 -18.37 -77.94 -3.20
C LYS A 558 -18.26 -78.46 -1.77
N VAL A 559 -17.55 -77.78 -0.87
CA VAL A 559 -17.46 -78.13 0.55
C VAL A 559 -18.82 -77.95 1.24
N ASP A 560 -19.52 -76.83 1.03
CA ASP A 560 -20.84 -76.55 1.61
C ASP A 560 -21.91 -77.54 1.13
N THR A 561 -21.88 -77.92 -0.14
CA THR A 561 -22.78 -78.95 -0.67
C THR A 561 -22.46 -80.34 -0.10
N GLN A 562 -21.18 -80.68 0.10
CA GLN A 562 -20.78 -81.91 0.81
C GLN A 562 -21.15 -81.87 2.29
N GLU A 563 -21.01 -80.73 2.98
CA GLU A 563 -21.48 -80.52 4.34
C GLU A 563 -23.00 -80.72 4.44
N LEU A 564 -23.76 -80.17 3.49
CA LEU A 564 -25.20 -80.32 3.46
C LEU A 564 -25.63 -81.77 3.18
N GLN A 565 -24.90 -82.49 2.32
CA GLN A 565 -25.05 -83.95 2.16
C GLN A 565 -24.72 -84.71 3.43
N LEU A 566 -23.61 -84.40 4.12
CA LEU A 566 -23.23 -84.99 5.40
C LEU A 566 -24.27 -84.69 6.50
N ARG A 567 -24.84 -83.49 6.55
CA ARG A 567 -25.93 -83.12 7.47
C ARG A 567 -27.20 -83.92 7.17
N ARG A 568 -27.56 -84.11 5.88
CA ARG A 568 -28.67 -85.00 5.46
C ARG A 568 -28.42 -86.46 5.86
N LEU A 569 -27.22 -86.98 5.63
CA LEU A 569 -26.84 -88.34 6.01
C LEU A 569 -26.84 -88.52 7.54
N ARG A 570 -26.32 -87.56 8.31
CA ARG A 570 -26.40 -87.55 9.78
C ARG A 570 -27.83 -87.46 10.30
N ALA A 571 -28.71 -86.71 9.62
CA ALA A 571 -30.13 -86.64 9.98
C ALA A 571 -30.85 -87.96 9.67
N SER A 572 -30.55 -88.61 8.54
CA SER A 572 -31.05 -89.94 8.19
C SER A 572 -30.58 -91.00 9.19
N LEU A 573 -29.28 -90.96 9.57
CA LEU A 573 -28.73 -91.84 10.61
C LEU A 573 -29.43 -91.62 11.95
N ARG A 574 -29.56 -90.37 12.42
CA ARG A 574 -30.30 -90.05 13.66
C ARG A 574 -31.77 -90.49 13.63
N ALA A 575 -32.42 -90.43 12.46
CA ALA A 575 -33.78 -90.96 12.31
C ALA A 575 -33.79 -92.48 12.45
N LYS A 576 -32.79 -93.19 11.90
CA LYS A 576 -32.64 -94.64 12.07
C LYS A 576 -32.22 -95.04 13.48
N ASP A 577 -31.39 -94.26 14.16
CA ASP A 577 -31.05 -94.44 15.57
C ASP A 577 -32.30 -94.24 16.46
N ALA A 578 -33.14 -93.25 16.16
CA ALA A 578 -34.40 -93.02 16.86
C ALA A 578 -35.43 -94.14 16.59
N GLU A 579 -35.58 -94.59 15.34
CA GLU A 579 -36.38 -95.78 15.01
C GLU A 579 -35.88 -96.99 15.81
N LEU A 580 -34.57 -97.24 15.83
CA LEU A 580 -33.95 -98.35 16.57
C LEU A 580 -34.18 -98.23 18.08
N LEU A 581 -34.01 -97.05 18.68
CA LEU A 581 -34.35 -96.81 20.08
C LEU A 581 -35.83 -97.08 20.37
N THR A 582 -36.76 -96.63 19.53
CA THR A 582 -38.19 -96.94 19.72
C THR A 582 -38.51 -98.44 19.56
N LEU A 583 -37.76 -99.16 18.72
CA LEU A 583 -37.88 -100.62 18.59
C LEU A 583 -37.27 -101.35 19.79
N GLU A 584 -36.15 -100.87 20.33
CA GLU A 584 -35.57 -101.39 21.58
C GLU A 584 -36.48 -101.13 22.78
N ASP A 585 -37.06 -99.94 22.90
CA ASP A 585 -37.99 -99.62 23.99
C ASP A 585 -39.28 -100.43 23.87
N ARG A 586 -39.80 -100.60 22.65
CA ARG A 586 -40.96 -101.48 22.41
C ARG A 586 -40.62 -102.95 22.68
N LYS A 587 -39.39 -103.39 22.41
CA LYS A 587 -38.90 -104.72 22.78
C LYS A 587 -38.82 -104.85 24.31
N ARG A 588 -38.23 -103.89 25.02
CA ARG A 588 -38.15 -103.87 26.50
C ARG A 588 -39.55 -103.87 27.14
N GLN A 589 -40.49 -103.11 26.58
CA GLN A 589 -41.90 -103.13 26.99
C GLN A 589 -42.53 -104.51 26.79
N LEU A 590 -42.37 -105.13 25.62
CA LEU A 590 -42.89 -106.47 25.37
C LEU A 590 -42.21 -107.54 26.25
N GLU A 591 -40.91 -107.42 26.54
CA GLU A 591 -40.20 -108.30 27.47
C GLU A 591 -40.72 -108.13 28.91
N ALA A 592 -41.05 -106.89 29.33
CA ALA A 592 -41.68 -106.62 30.63
C ALA A 592 -43.13 -107.14 30.69
N ASP A 593 -43.96 -106.87 29.67
CA ASP A 593 -45.34 -107.37 29.55
C ASP A 593 -45.36 -108.91 29.60
N VAL A 594 -44.43 -109.58 28.91
CA VAL A 594 -44.29 -111.05 28.96
C VAL A 594 -43.88 -111.51 30.35
N ALA A 595 -42.92 -110.87 31.02
CA ALA A 595 -42.51 -111.22 32.38
C ALA A 595 -43.64 -111.00 33.40
N GLU A 596 -44.45 -109.94 33.26
CA GLU A 596 -45.65 -109.72 34.07
C GLU A 596 -46.70 -110.81 33.81
N ARG A 597 -46.96 -111.18 32.55
CA ARG A 597 -47.87 -112.28 32.21
C ARG A 597 -47.37 -113.64 32.71
N GLU A 598 -46.08 -113.91 32.66
CA GLU A 598 -45.49 -115.12 33.24
C GLU A 598 -45.66 -115.15 34.76
N ALA A 599 -45.46 -114.02 35.45
CA ALA A 599 -45.69 -113.91 36.89
C ALA A 599 -47.19 -114.03 37.26
N GLU A 600 -48.11 -113.42 36.50
CA GLU A 600 -49.56 -113.62 36.65
C GLU A 600 -49.93 -115.09 36.47
N ILE A 601 -49.46 -115.75 35.41
CA ILE A 601 -49.68 -117.17 35.16
C ILE A 601 -49.09 -118.01 36.30
N GLU A 602 -47.91 -117.66 36.84
CA GLU A 602 -47.34 -118.37 37.98
C GLU A 602 -48.19 -118.20 39.24
N VAL A 603 -48.70 -117.00 39.53
CA VAL A 603 -49.63 -116.75 40.64
C VAL A 603 -50.93 -117.52 40.45
N HIS A 604 -51.52 -117.52 39.25
CA HIS A 604 -52.70 -118.31 38.92
C HIS A 604 -52.43 -119.82 39.06
N GLN A 605 -51.27 -120.33 38.62
CA GLN A 605 -50.88 -121.71 38.85
C GLN A 605 -50.69 -122.03 40.34
N ARG A 606 -50.09 -121.13 41.12
CA ARG A 606 -49.94 -121.29 42.57
C ARG A 606 -51.30 -121.30 43.27
N LEU A 607 -52.24 -120.44 42.86
CA LEU A 607 -53.62 -120.42 43.32
C LEU A 607 -54.35 -121.72 42.98
N LEU A 608 -54.33 -122.17 41.71
CA LEU A 608 -54.94 -123.45 41.29
C LEU A 608 -54.33 -124.66 42.03
N ARG A 609 -53.01 -124.65 42.30
CA ARG A 609 -52.35 -125.67 43.13
C ARG A 609 -52.77 -125.57 44.60
N MET A 610 -53.04 -124.37 45.12
CA MET A 610 -53.60 -124.18 46.46
C MET A 610 -55.06 -124.65 46.52
N GLU A 611 -55.92 -124.27 45.58
CA GLU A 611 -57.31 -124.73 45.48
C GLU A 611 -57.38 -126.25 45.37
N SER A 612 -56.51 -126.86 44.56
CA SER A 612 -56.38 -128.32 44.49
C SER A 612 -55.98 -128.94 45.83
N LYS A 613 -55.02 -128.34 46.57
CA LYS A 613 -54.67 -128.77 47.93
C LYS A 613 -55.80 -128.58 48.93
N MET A 614 -56.51 -127.45 48.89
CA MET A 614 -57.66 -127.17 49.74
C MET A 614 -58.80 -128.17 49.46
N ALA A 615 -59.09 -128.47 48.20
CA ALA A 615 -60.05 -129.51 47.82
C ALA A 615 -59.58 -130.92 48.25
N GLU A 616 -58.28 -131.22 48.20
CA GLU A 616 -57.75 -132.45 48.80
C GLU A 616 -57.86 -132.47 50.33
N GLU A 617 -57.65 -131.35 51.01
CA GLU A 617 -57.78 -131.20 52.46
C GLU A 617 -59.24 -131.25 52.90
N GLU A 618 -60.17 -130.70 52.13
CA GLU A 618 -61.62 -130.89 52.28
C GLU A 618 -62.00 -132.34 52.04
N ARG A 619 -61.47 -133.01 50.99
CA ARG A 619 -61.66 -134.45 50.80
C ARG A 619 -61.13 -135.25 51.98
N LYS A 620 -59.94 -134.90 52.51
CA LYS A 620 -59.36 -135.53 53.71
C LYS A 620 -60.21 -135.25 54.95
N ARG A 621 -60.70 -134.02 55.14
CA ARG A 621 -61.63 -133.63 56.22
C ARG A 621 -62.94 -134.38 56.14
N LEU A 622 -63.57 -134.47 54.97
CA LEU A 622 -64.80 -135.23 54.75
C LEU A 622 -64.57 -136.73 54.97
N VAL A 623 -63.40 -137.27 54.64
CA VAL A 623 -63.02 -138.64 55.00
C VAL A 623 -62.83 -138.80 56.52
N THR A 624 -62.19 -137.86 57.22
CA THR A 624 -62.09 -137.91 58.69
C THR A 624 -63.43 -137.70 59.37
N GLU A 625 -64.29 -136.80 58.88
CA GLU A 625 -65.65 -136.61 59.36
C GLU A 625 -66.51 -137.84 59.06
N LEU A 626 -66.33 -138.54 57.94
CA LEU A 626 -66.99 -139.82 57.68
C LEU A 626 -66.52 -140.89 58.68
N LEU A 627 -65.24 -140.93 59.03
CA LEU A 627 -64.68 -141.83 60.04
C LEU A 627 -65.17 -141.47 61.45
N GLU A 628 -65.23 -140.19 61.79
CA GLU A 628 -65.79 -139.70 63.05
C GLU A 628 -67.31 -139.88 63.12
N ARG A 629 -68.05 -139.71 62.02
CA ARG A 629 -69.48 -140.04 61.92
C ARG A 629 -69.70 -141.53 62.05
N LYS A 630 -68.83 -142.39 61.52
CA LYS A 630 -68.85 -143.84 61.78
C LYS A 630 -68.53 -144.16 63.25
N LYS A 631 -67.55 -143.48 63.87
CA LYS A 631 -67.20 -143.63 65.29
C LYS A 631 -68.30 -143.10 66.23
N ASN A 632 -68.95 -142.00 65.85
CA ASN A 632 -70.09 -141.40 66.55
C ASN A 632 -71.37 -142.19 66.31
N LEU A 633 -71.57 -142.85 65.16
CA LEU A 633 -72.64 -143.82 64.97
C LEU A 633 -72.43 -145.05 65.87
N ALA A 634 -71.19 -145.52 66.02
CA ALA A 634 -70.86 -146.56 66.99
C ALA A 634 -71.07 -146.08 68.45
N ALA A 635 -70.67 -144.86 68.78
CA ALA A 635 -70.87 -144.26 70.09
C ALA A 635 -72.36 -143.95 70.39
N VAL A 636 -73.17 -143.64 69.36
CA VAL A 636 -74.61 -143.43 69.49
C VAL A 636 -75.34 -144.77 69.57
N LYS A 637 -74.88 -145.84 68.91
CA LYS A 637 -75.38 -147.20 69.17
C LYS A 637 -75.13 -147.61 70.62
N THR A 638 -73.90 -147.53 71.10
CA THR A 638 -73.57 -147.88 72.50
C THR A 638 -74.17 -146.92 73.53
N ARG A 639 -74.39 -145.64 73.19
CA ARG A 639 -75.11 -144.68 74.05
C ARG A 639 -76.62 -144.89 74.03
N HIS A 640 -77.22 -145.30 72.91
CA HIS A 640 -78.64 -145.67 72.83
C HIS A 640 -78.91 -146.93 73.66
N GLU A 641 -78.05 -147.94 73.57
CA GLU A 641 -78.06 -149.14 74.42
C GLU A 641 -77.96 -148.81 75.94
N VAL A 642 -77.29 -147.71 76.31
CA VAL A 642 -77.14 -147.28 77.72
C VAL A 642 -78.21 -146.27 78.19
N LEU A 643 -78.82 -145.47 77.30
CA LEU A 643 -79.84 -144.47 77.67
C LEU A 643 -81.28 -144.99 77.64
N VAL A 644 -81.60 -145.99 76.80
CA VAL A 644 -82.90 -146.68 76.84
C VAL A 644 -83.16 -147.34 78.21
N GLY A 645 -82.10 -147.63 78.98
CA GLY A 645 -82.22 -148.12 80.35
C GLY A 645 -82.47 -147.08 81.46
N ARG A 646 -82.44 -145.75 81.19
CA ARG A 646 -82.44 -144.74 82.27
C ARG A 646 -83.23 -143.43 82.09
N MET A 647 -83.98 -143.24 81.01
CA MET A 647 -85.28 -142.53 80.96
C MET A 647 -85.72 -142.40 79.51
N ASP A 648 -87.01 -142.64 79.24
CA ASP A 648 -87.56 -142.60 77.89
C ASP A 648 -87.66 -141.16 77.35
N PRO A 649 -87.26 -140.89 76.09
CA PRO A 649 -87.41 -139.60 75.45
C PRO A 649 -88.82 -139.48 74.87
N ALA A 650 -89.35 -138.26 74.83
CA ALA A 650 -90.74 -137.95 74.44
C ALA A 650 -91.79 -138.60 75.38
N GLN A 651 -92.76 -137.87 75.92
CA GLN A 651 -93.25 -136.50 75.70
C GLN A 651 -94.19 -136.18 76.90
N ALA A 652 -94.85 -135.03 76.88
CA ALA A 652 -96.14 -134.85 77.57
C ALA A 652 -96.20 -135.12 79.11
N ARG A 653 -95.65 -134.19 79.94
CA ARG A 653 -96.37 -133.41 80.99
C ARG A 653 -95.46 -132.87 82.14
N LEU A 654 -94.92 -131.65 81.96
CA LEU A 654 -94.67 -130.58 82.98
C LEU A 654 -93.82 -130.85 84.25
N SER A 655 -93.39 -129.74 84.91
CA SER A 655 -92.83 -129.74 86.28
C SER A 655 -93.21 -128.47 87.06
N GLN A 656 -93.29 -128.59 88.38
CA GLN A 656 -94.22 -127.83 89.23
C GLN A 656 -93.69 -126.48 89.77
N ALA A 657 -92.38 -126.27 89.82
CA ALA A 657 -91.79 -125.09 90.47
C ALA A 657 -92.02 -123.77 89.70
N GLN A 658 -92.10 -123.81 88.37
CA GLN A 658 -92.21 -122.61 87.52
C GLN A 658 -93.60 -121.96 87.55
N LEU A 659 -94.65 -122.70 87.95
CA LEU A 659 -96.01 -122.17 88.13
C LEU A 659 -96.26 -121.57 89.53
N VAL A 660 -95.44 -121.93 90.53
CA VAL A 660 -95.61 -121.45 91.92
C VAL A 660 -94.97 -120.07 92.15
N ILE A 661 -93.88 -119.75 91.43
CA ILE A 661 -93.11 -118.50 91.62
C ILE A 661 -93.86 -117.26 91.10
N ALA A 662 -94.73 -117.41 90.08
CA ALA A 662 -95.53 -116.30 89.56
C ALA A 662 -96.64 -115.87 90.54
N ALA A 663 -97.32 -116.83 91.18
CA ALA A 663 -98.43 -116.57 92.10
C ALA A 663 -97.99 -116.03 93.48
N ALA A 664 -96.69 -116.08 93.80
CA ALA A 664 -96.16 -115.58 95.07
C ALA A 664 -95.97 -114.05 95.08
N LYS A 665 -95.63 -113.43 93.94
CA LYS A 665 -95.28 -112.00 93.86
C LYS A 665 -96.48 -111.06 94.04
N GLU A 666 -97.64 -111.39 93.48
CA GLU A 666 -98.85 -110.57 93.62
C GLU A 666 -99.42 -110.53 95.06
N ARG A 667 -98.90 -111.36 95.97
CA ARG A 667 -99.34 -111.42 97.38
C ARG A 667 -98.58 -110.47 98.32
N GLU A 668 -97.35 -110.05 98.00
CA GLU A 668 -96.60 -109.08 98.82
C GLU A 668 -97.06 -107.63 98.60
N ASP A 669 -97.34 -107.24 97.35
CA ASP A 669 -97.70 -105.86 96.97
C ASP A 669 -99.01 -105.34 97.59
N LEU A 670 -99.90 -106.24 98.01
CA LEU A 670 -101.15 -105.90 98.69
C LEU A 670 -101.00 -105.73 100.21
N GLN A 671 -99.92 -106.22 100.82
CA GLN A 671 -99.68 -106.08 102.27
C GLN A 671 -99.03 -104.73 102.61
N TYR A 672 -98.12 -104.24 101.76
CA TYR A 672 -97.39 -102.97 101.96
C TYR A 672 -98.26 -101.71 101.96
N ARG A 673 -99.50 -101.78 101.45
CA ARG A 673 -100.41 -100.62 101.35
C ARG A 673 -101.26 -100.40 102.61
N GLY A 674 -101.42 -101.42 103.47
CA GLY A 674 -102.17 -101.30 104.73
C GLY A 674 -101.44 -100.45 105.78
N ASP A 675 -100.20 -100.83 106.10
CA ASP A 675 -99.43 -100.25 107.23
C ASP A 675 -99.13 -98.74 107.11
N SER A 676 -99.18 -98.19 105.88
CA SER A 676 -98.90 -96.77 105.65
C SER A 676 -100.01 -95.82 106.12
N LEU A 677 -101.27 -96.29 106.22
CA LEU A 677 -102.42 -95.44 106.55
C LEU A 677 -102.62 -95.29 108.06
N ASP A 678 -102.42 -96.35 108.84
CA ASP A 678 -102.57 -96.30 110.31
C ASP A 678 -101.49 -95.45 111.00
N ALA A 679 -100.29 -95.37 110.42
CA ALA A 679 -99.19 -94.57 110.96
C ALA A 679 -99.42 -93.03 110.86
N ARG A 680 -100.37 -92.59 110.02
CA ARG A 680 -100.68 -91.19 109.76
C ARG A 680 -101.74 -90.63 110.70
N ILE A 681 -102.72 -91.44 111.12
CA ILE A 681 -103.80 -91.03 112.04
C ILE A 681 -103.23 -90.71 113.43
N ARG A 682 -102.36 -91.57 113.99
CA ARG A 682 -101.78 -91.41 115.34
C ARG A 682 -100.77 -90.26 115.52
N ARG A 683 -100.50 -89.43 114.50
CA ARG A 683 -99.64 -88.24 114.62
C ARG A 683 -100.44 -86.97 114.84
N MET A 684 -101.50 -86.73 114.05
CA MET A 684 -102.27 -85.48 114.12
C MET A 684 -102.97 -85.29 115.47
N GLU A 685 -103.40 -86.37 116.12
CA GLU A 685 -104.00 -86.34 117.47
C GLU A 685 -103.04 -85.84 118.57
N ARG A 686 -101.71 -85.93 118.36
CA ARG A 686 -100.69 -85.48 119.34
C ARG A 686 -100.17 -84.06 119.10
N GLU A 687 -100.52 -83.45 117.96
CA GLU A 687 -100.10 -82.09 117.62
C GLU A 687 -101.10 -81.05 118.14
N ILE A 688 -102.41 -81.37 118.11
CA ILE A 688 -103.49 -80.49 118.59
C ILE A 688 -103.30 -80.12 120.08
N LEU A 689 -103.00 -81.09 120.95
CA LEU A 689 -102.78 -80.86 122.40
C LEU A 689 -101.52 -80.04 122.76
N LYS A 690 -100.58 -79.83 121.82
CA LYS A 690 -99.38 -79.02 122.06
C LYS A 690 -99.57 -77.54 121.73
N MET A 691 -100.47 -77.21 120.81
CA MET A 691 -100.69 -75.82 120.37
C MET A 691 -101.44 -74.98 121.40
N GLU A 692 -102.30 -75.59 122.23
CA GLU A 692 -103.06 -74.85 123.25
C GLU A 692 -102.17 -74.31 124.38
N LYS A 693 -101.10 -75.03 124.75
CA LYS A 693 -100.19 -74.61 125.84
C LYS A 693 -99.23 -73.47 125.46
N THR A 694 -98.82 -73.35 124.19
CA THR A 694 -97.87 -72.32 123.75
C THR A 694 -98.50 -70.93 123.65
N ILE A 695 -99.78 -70.84 123.29
CA ILE A 695 -100.50 -69.56 123.16
C ILE A 695 -100.63 -68.83 124.51
N ALA A 696 -100.74 -69.57 125.63
CA ALA A 696 -100.82 -69.00 126.97
C ALA A 696 -99.55 -68.23 127.38
N ILE A 697 -98.36 -68.76 127.05
CA ILE A 697 -97.07 -68.19 127.47
C ILE A 697 -96.74 -66.91 126.69
N ILE A 698 -97.04 -66.87 125.39
CA ILE A 698 -96.71 -65.72 124.52
C ILE A 698 -97.43 -64.43 124.96
N ARG A 699 -98.65 -64.54 125.50
CA ARG A 699 -99.42 -63.36 125.95
C ARG A 699 -98.79 -62.65 127.16
N ALA A 700 -98.08 -63.37 128.04
CA ALA A 700 -97.45 -62.76 129.22
C ALA A 700 -96.22 -61.92 128.84
N SER A 701 -95.30 -62.48 128.04
CA SER A 701 -94.02 -61.85 127.66
C SER A 701 -94.20 -60.50 126.94
N ASN A 702 -95.15 -60.43 125.99
CA ASN A 702 -95.41 -59.22 125.20
C ASN A 702 -95.88 -58.00 126.04
N SER A 703 -96.34 -58.22 127.28
CA SER A 703 -96.74 -57.12 128.17
C SER A 703 -95.54 -56.38 128.78
N GLN A 704 -94.42 -57.07 129.04
CA GLN A 704 -93.23 -56.48 129.65
C GLN A 704 -92.36 -55.73 128.63
N TYR A 705 -92.21 -56.27 127.41
CA TYR A 705 -91.33 -55.68 126.38
C TYR A 705 -91.72 -54.25 125.98
N LYS A 706 -93.01 -53.89 126.01
CA LYS A 706 -93.47 -52.54 125.68
C LYS A 706 -92.94 -51.44 126.61
N ARG A 707 -92.60 -51.75 127.87
CA ARG A 707 -92.14 -50.76 128.86
C ARG A 707 -90.68 -50.31 128.68
N LYS A 708 -89.92 -50.90 127.75
CA LYS A 708 -88.50 -50.59 127.52
C LYS A 708 -88.22 -49.71 126.28
N PHE A 709 -89.26 -49.16 125.64
CA PHE A 709 -89.13 -48.40 124.39
C PHE A 709 -89.76 -46.98 124.42
N ASP A 710 -90.07 -46.46 125.61
CA ASP A 710 -90.46 -45.04 125.77
C ASP A 710 -89.23 -44.12 125.68
N LYS A 711 -89.43 -42.88 125.21
CA LYS A 711 -88.38 -42.02 124.62
C LYS A 711 -87.88 -40.91 125.57
N VAL A 712 -86.57 -40.63 125.57
CA VAL A 712 -85.90 -39.54 126.33
C VAL A 712 -85.98 -38.20 125.54
N SER A 713 -85.92 -37.05 126.23
CA SER A 713 -86.31 -35.72 125.70
C SER A 713 -85.18 -34.67 125.56
N ASP A 714 -85.45 -33.61 124.78
CA ASP A 714 -84.52 -32.59 124.25
C ASP A 714 -83.85 -31.63 125.27
N HIS A 715 -83.19 -32.11 126.34
CA HIS A 715 -82.49 -31.23 127.31
C HIS A 715 -80.98 -31.44 127.49
N ASP A 716 -80.37 -32.39 126.77
CA ASP A 716 -78.93 -32.70 126.93
C ASP A 716 -77.97 -31.77 126.16
N GLU A 717 -76.75 -31.64 126.68
CA GLU A 717 -75.84 -30.52 126.38
C GLU A 717 -75.13 -30.62 125.01
N GLU A 718 -74.99 -31.81 124.45
CA GLU A 718 -74.12 -32.10 123.28
C GLU A 718 -74.49 -31.27 122.03
N VAL A 719 -75.79 -30.99 121.83
CA VAL A 719 -76.33 -30.29 120.65
C VAL A 719 -75.83 -28.84 120.54
N ARG A 720 -75.37 -28.21 121.63
CA ARG A 720 -74.95 -26.80 121.62
C ARG A 720 -73.61 -26.57 120.93
N THR A 721 -72.67 -27.51 121.04
CA THR A 721 -71.29 -27.37 120.53
C THR A 721 -71.22 -27.26 119.00
N GLN A 722 -72.10 -28.00 118.30
CA GLN A 722 -72.10 -28.12 116.83
C GLN A 722 -72.37 -26.79 116.10
N LYS A 723 -73.03 -25.81 116.74
CA LYS A 723 -73.39 -24.53 116.09
C LYS A 723 -72.20 -23.57 115.94
N ALA A 724 -71.21 -23.60 116.83
CA ALA A 724 -70.12 -22.63 116.85
C ALA A 724 -69.13 -22.79 115.68
N LEU A 725 -68.82 -24.04 115.28
CA LEU A 725 -67.83 -24.34 114.24
C LEU A 725 -68.23 -23.85 112.83
N LYS A 726 -69.53 -23.75 112.54
CA LYS A 726 -70.04 -23.36 111.21
C LYS A 726 -69.81 -21.88 110.86
N ALA A 727 -69.54 -21.01 111.84
CA ALA A 727 -69.34 -19.58 111.60
C ALA A 727 -68.00 -19.27 110.92
N LYS A 728 -66.89 -19.83 111.43
CA LYS A 728 -65.52 -19.50 110.98
C LYS A 728 -65.22 -19.83 109.51
N PHE A 729 -65.92 -20.79 108.92
CA PHE A 729 -65.71 -21.19 107.52
C PHE A 729 -66.16 -20.10 106.51
N LYS A 730 -67.04 -19.18 106.92
CA LYS A 730 -67.67 -18.20 106.01
C LYS A 730 -66.76 -17.02 105.67
N GLU A 731 -65.83 -16.66 106.56
CA GLU A 731 -64.97 -15.46 106.42
C GLU A 731 -63.86 -15.65 105.36
N LEU A 732 -63.20 -16.82 105.36
CA LEU A 732 -62.11 -17.14 104.43
C LEU A 732 -62.50 -17.07 102.95
N LYS A 733 -63.77 -17.34 102.62
CA LYS A 733 -64.25 -17.35 101.23
C LYS A 733 -64.26 -15.96 100.59
N ASN A 734 -64.44 -14.90 101.37
CA ASN A 734 -64.60 -13.55 100.83
C ASN A 734 -63.27 -12.92 100.36
N ALA A 735 -62.15 -13.25 101.01
CA ALA A 735 -60.84 -12.69 100.67
C ALA A 735 -60.34 -13.08 99.27
N MET A 736 -60.67 -14.29 98.79
CA MET A 736 -60.26 -14.78 97.46
C MET A 736 -60.94 -14.01 96.32
N SER A 737 -62.18 -13.55 96.51
CA SER A 737 -62.94 -12.84 95.46
C SER A 737 -62.35 -11.47 95.11
N HIS A 738 -61.75 -10.77 96.08
CA HIS A 738 -61.24 -9.41 95.89
C HIS A 738 -59.98 -9.36 95.01
N ARG A 739 -59.20 -10.44 94.99
CA ARG A 739 -57.94 -10.52 94.23
C ARG A 739 -58.16 -10.78 92.74
N ALA A 740 -59.31 -11.34 92.36
CA ALA A 740 -59.67 -11.62 90.98
C ALA A 740 -60.09 -10.36 90.19
N LEU A 741 -60.74 -9.38 90.84
CA LEU A 741 -61.15 -8.14 90.16
C LEU A 741 -59.94 -7.32 89.65
N GLN A 742 -58.93 -7.14 90.51
CA GLN A 742 -57.76 -6.32 90.20
C GLN A 742 -56.99 -6.79 88.96
N ALA A 743 -57.03 -8.09 88.63
CA ALA A 743 -56.37 -8.62 87.44
C ALA A 743 -57.05 -8.20 86.12
N ASN A 744 -58.37 -7.96 86.13
CA ASN A 744 -59.10 -7.53 84.93
C ASN A 744 -58.82 -6.05 84.59
N ASP A 745 -58.69 -5.18 85.58
CA ASP A 745 -58.45 -3.74 85.37
C ASP A 745 -57.09 -3.46 84.67
N PHE A 746 -56.08 -4.27 84.97
CA PHE A 746 -54.78 -4.22 84.28
C PHE A 746 -54.84 -4.70 82.82
N SER A 747 -55.79 -5.57 82.46
CA SER A 747 -55.96 -6.04 81.09
C SER A 747 -56.64 -5.01 80.18
N ALA A 748 -57.61 -4.27 80.73
CA ALA A 748 -58.33 -3.21 80.02
C ALA A 748 -57.42 -2.02 79.69
N THR A 749 -56.61 -1.58 80.66
CA THR A 749 -55.64 -0.48 80.47
C THR A 749 -54.54 -0.81 79.45
N ALA A 750 -54.13 -2.08 79.35
CA ALA A 750 -53.22 -2.55 78.32
C ALA A 750 -53.84 -2.63 76.90
N HIS A 751 -55.17 -2.55 76.77
CA HIS A 751 -55.84 -2.49 75.47
C HIS A 751 -55.89 -1.06 74.94
N THR A 752 -56.35 -0.10 75.75
CA THR A 752 -56.44 1.32 75.36
C THR A 752 -55.09 1.90 74.94
N LYS A 753 -54.00 1.55 75.63
CA LYS A 753 -52.64 1.98 75.23
C LYS A 753 -52.14 1.41 73.91
N ARG A 754 -52.70 0.31 73.39
CA ARG A 754 -52.39 -0.18 72.04
C ARG A 754 -53.14 0.58 70.94
N GLU A 755 -54.31 1.11 71.26
CA GLU A 755 -55.13 1.91 70.33
C GLU A 755 -54.54 3.32 70.15
N GLU A 756 -54.12 3.96 71.25
CA GLU A 756 -53.35 5.23 71.21
C GLU A 756 -52.08 5.12 70.32
N LEU A 757 -51.36 4.00 70.42
CA LEU A 757 -50.14 3.75 69.64
C LEU A 757 -50.41 3.62 68.14
N ARG A 758 -51.54 3.02 67.75
CA ARG A 758 -51.98 2.96 66.34
C ARG A 758 -52.40 4.32 65.80
N ALA A 759 -53.06 5.15 66.60
CA ALA A 759 -53.40 6.51 66.20
C ALA A 759 -52.15 7.38 65.95
N LEU A 760 -51.14 7.26 66.81
CA LEU A 760 -49.84 7.92 66.63
C LEU A 760 -49.08 7.45 65.37
N GLN A 761 -49.16 6.17 65.03
CA GLN A 761 -48.58 5.63 63.79
C GLN A 761 -49.24 6.23 62.54
N PHE A 762 -50.58 6.35 62.53
CA PHE A 762 -51.31 6.97 61.41
C PHE A 762 -50.97 8.46 61.24
N GLU A 763 -50.84 9.21 62.35
CA GLU A 763 -50.39 10.60 62.30
C GLU A 763 -48.93 10.72 61.81
N HIS A 764 -48.04 9.81 62.21
CA HIS A 764 -46.66 9.79 61.70
C HIS A 764 -46.61 9.54 60.18
N GLU A 765 -47.43 8.64 59.64
CA GLU A 765 -47.54 8.45 58.18
C GLU A 765 -48.09 9.69 57.48
N ARG A 766 -49.08 10.38 58.07
CA ARG A 766 -49.64 11.63 57.53
C ARG A 766 -48.58 12.72 57.46
N VAL A 767 -47.82 12.91 58.55
CA VAL A 767 -46.71 13.86 58.61
C VAL A 767 -45.62 13.51 57.58
N GLY A 768 -45.28 12.22 57.43
CA GLY A 768 -44.32 11.76 56.43
C GLY A 768 -44.72 12.10 54.99
N ARG A 769 -46.02 11.98 54.64
CA ARG A 769 -46.53 12.39 53.32
C ARG A 769 -46.45 13.91 53.12
N THR A 770 -46.78 14.70 54.14
CA THR A 770 -46.61 16.16 54.07
C THR A 770 -45.14 16.58 53.97
N GLN A 771 -44.22 15.85 54.61
CA GLN A 771 -42.78 16.09 54.51
C GLN A 771 -42.27 15.80 53.09
N GLN A 772 -42.74 14.73 52.44
CA GLN A 772 -42.41 14.45 51.03
C GLN A 772 -42.94 15.53 50.07
N GLN A 773 -44.15 16.04 50.30
CA GLN A 773 -44.70 17.15 49.51
C GLN A 773 -43.90 18.45 49.71
N LEU A 774 -43.46 18.75 50.94
CA LEU A 774 -42.61 19.89 51.23
C LEU A 774 -41.20 19.75 50.63
N LEU A 775 -40.63 18.54 50.58
CA LEU A 775 -39.36 18.27 49.91
C LEU A 775 -39.47 18.46 48.39
N GLN A 776 -40.53 17.96 47.76
CA GLN A 776 -40.79 18.20 46.32
C GLN A 776 -41.00 19.69 46.02
N GLY A 777 -41.69 20.42 46.91
CA GLY A 777 -41.82 21.88 46.82
C GLY A 777 -40.49 22.61 47.00
N TYR A 778 -39.63 22.16 47.91
CA TYR A 778 -38.29 22.68 48.11
C TYR A 778 -37.41 22.46 46.87
N ASP A 779 -37.42 21.25 46.29
CA ASP A 779 -36.63 20.93 45.09
C ASP A 779 -37.06 21.80 43.89
N ALA A 780 -38.38 22.00 43.69
CA ALA A 780 -38.90 22.94 42.69
C ALA A 780 -38.43 24.38 42.96
N LEU A 781 -38.54 24.84 44.21
CA LEU A 781 -38.09 26.18 44.60
C LEU A 781 -36.57 26.37 44.41
N THR A 782 -35.75 25.33 44.62
CA THR A 782 -34.30 25.40 44.35
C THR A 782 -34.00 25.51 42.85
N HIS A 783 -34.78 24.85 41.99
CA HIS A 783 -34.67 25.03 40.53
C HIS A 783 -35.05 26.45 40.11
N ASP A 784 -36.15 27.00 40.64
CA ASP A 784 -36.56 28.38 40.37
C ASP A 784 -35.52 29.39 40.89
N VAL A 785 -34.93 29.17 42.06
CA VAL A 785 -33.84 30.01 42.61
C VAL A 785 -32.56 29.90 41.77
N LEU A 786 -32.24 28.75 41.19
CA LEU A 786 -31.10 28.60 40.28
C LEU A 786 -31.37 29.32 38.95
N ALA A 787 -32.57 29.21 38.38
CA ALA A 787 -32.96 29.95 37.18
C ALA A 787 -32.97 31.48 37.41
N LEU A 788 -33.43 31.93 38.58
CA LEU A 788 -33.38 33.34 39.00
C LEU A 788 -31.95 33.82 39.27
N ARG A 789 -31.03 32.96 39.73
CA ARG A 789 -29.60 33.29 39.83
C ARG A 789 -28.95 33.39 38.46
N GLU A 790 -29.28 32.52 37.51
CA GLU A 790 -28.77 32.64 36.14
C GLU A 790 -29.27 33.93 35.45
N THR A 791 -30.54 34.31 35.63
CA THR A 791 -31.06 35.56 35.07
C THR A 791 -30.45 36.77 35.78
N ALA A 792 -30.27 36.76 37.10
CA ALA A 792 -29.55 37.79 37.83
C ALA A 792 -28.10 37.97 37.30
N VAL A 793 -27.34 36.89 37.12
CA VAL A 793 -25.97 36.96 36.55
C VAL A 793 -25.99 37.52 35.12
N ARG A 794 -27.01 37.22 34.31
CA ARG A 794 -27.15 37.83 32.97
C ARG A 794 -27.49 39.32 33.04
N TYR A 795 -28.29 39.77 34.01
CA TYR A 795 -28.57 41.18 34.23
C TYR A 795 -27.36 41.93 34.79
N ASP A 796 -26.62 41.38 35.76
CA ASP A 796 -25.38 41.98 36.27
C ASP A 796 -24.32 42.12 35.17
N GLN A 797 -24.16 41.11 34.30
CA GLN A 797 -23.28 41.20 33.13
C GLN A 797 -23.76 42.21 32.06
N ALA A 798 -25.04 42.53 32.01
CA ALA A 798 -25.59 43.58 31.15
C ALA A 798 -25.41 44.98 31.78
N ILE A 799 -25.56 45.09 33.11
CA ILE A 799 -25.35 46.32 33.88
C ILE A 799 -23.87 46.73 33.86
N GLU A 800 -22.94 45.79 34.07
CA GLU A 800 -21.49 46.06 33.94
C GLU A 800 -21.12 46.59 32.54
N LYS A 801 -21.69 45.99 31.47
CA LYS A 801 -21.50 46.47 30.08
C LYS A 801 -22.17 47.81 29.79
N ALA A 802 -23.17 48.20 30.56
CA ALA A 802 -23.77 49.54 30.48
C ALA A 802 -22.96 50.57 31.27
N LYS A 803 -22.41 50.19 32.43
CA LYS A 803 -21.53 51.04 33.27
C LYS A 803 -20.26 51.48 32.53
N THR A 804 -19.73 50.69 31.58
CA THR A 804 -18.57 51.07 30.75
C THR A 804 -18.86 52.15 29.69
N HIS A 805 -20.10 52.59 29.52
CA HIS A 805 -20.50 53.58 28.50
C HIS A 805 -21.17 54.85 29.07
N ILE A 806 -21.11 55.06 30.39
CA ILE A 806 -21.74 56.19 31.09
C ILE A 806 -20.70 56.86 32.00
N ASP A 807 -20.77 58.20 32.16
CA ASP A 807 -19.84 58.97 32.99
C ASP A 807 -19.77 58.48 34.44
N GLU A 808 -18.55 58.39 34.98
CA GLU A 808 -18.26 57.78 36.28
C GLU A 808 -18.96 58.48 37.46
N ALA A 809 -19.28 59.78 37.32
CA ALA A 809 -20.05 60.53 38.30
C ALA A 809 -21.52 60.06 38.38
N ILE A 810 -22.14 59.74 37.25
CA ILE A 810 -23.52 59.25 37.18
C ILE A 810 -23.62 57.83 37.73
N VAL A 811 -22.60 57.00 37.47
CA VAL A 811 -22.51 55.64 38.05
C VAL A 811 -22.45 55.71 39.58
N ARG A 812 -21.67 56.63 40.15
CA ARG A 812 -21.57 56.83 41.60
C ARG A 812 -22.87 57.34 42.24
N ASP A 813 -23.60 58.24 41.57
CA ASP A 813 -24.92 58.69 42.05
C ASP A 813 -25.96 57.55 41.99
N ILE A 814 -25.97 56.73 40.93
CA ILE A 814 -26.85 55.56 40.84
C ILE A 814 -26.50 54.53 41.93
N ASP A 815 -25.21 54.25 42.16
CA ASP A 815 -24.78 53.33 43.23
C ASP A 815 -25.10 53.91 44.64
N LEU A 816 -25.10 55.24 44.82
CA LEU A 816 -25.58 55.91 46.05
C LEU A 816 -27.09 55.79 46.26
N VAL A 817 -27.89 55.91 45.20
CA VAL A 817 -29.34 55.68 45.27
C VAL A 817 -29.63 54.20 45.55
N CYS A 818 -29.00 53.27 44.84
CA CYS A 818 -29.16 51.83 45.07
C CYS A 818 -28.72 51.40 46.48
N THR A 819 -27.63 51.97 47.03
CA THR A 819 -27.22 51.67 48.41
C THR A 819 -28.18 52.26 49.45
N ARG A 820 -28.77 53.42 49.18
CA ARG A 820 -29.84 54.00 50.01
C ARG A 820 -31.12 53.15 49.99
N GLU A 821 -31.60 52.73 48.82
CA GLU A 821 -32.79 51.87 48.70
C GLU A 821 -32.55 50.48 49.33
N ARG A 822 -31.33 49.93 49.22
CA ARG A 822 -30.95 48.70 49.94
C ARG A 822 -30.95 48.89 51.46
N LEU A 823 -30.53 50.06 51.96
CA LEU A 823 -30.61 50.41 53.38
C LEU A 823 -32.07 50.55 53.85
N GLU A 824 -32.92 51.27 53.12
CA GLU A 824 -34.33 51.45 53.47
C GLU A 824 -35.10 50.11 53.43
N ASN A 825 -34.79 49.22 52.46
CA ASN A 825 -35.37 47.87 52.40
C ASN A 825 -34.87 46.94 53.52
N THR A 826 -33.57 46.95 53.85
CA THR A 826 -33.03 46.11 54.94
C THR A 826 -33.51 46.57 56.32
N VAL A 827 -33.65 47.88 56.54
CA VAL A 827 -34.32 48.44 57.73
C VAL A 827 -35.77 47.98 57.82
N SER A 828 -36.51 48.00 56.70
CA SER A 828 -37.90 47.53 56.64
C SER A 828 -38.02 46.03 56.95
N GLN A 829 -37.11 45.20 56.44
CA GLN A 829 -37.05 43.76 56.72
C GLN A 829 -36.66 43.47 58.18
N LEU A 830 -35.69 44.18 58.75
CA LEU A 830 -35.32 44.07 60.17
C LEU A 830 -36.47 44.47 61.09
N LEU A 831 -37.22 45.51 60.74
CA LEU A 831 -38.41 45.92 61.47
C LEU A 831 -39.53 44.87 61.37
N ASN A 832 -39.76 44.27 60.20
CA ASN A 832 -40.78 43.21 60.08
C ASN A 832 -40.39 41.92 60.83
N ALA A 833 -39.14 41.45 60.71
CA ALA A 833 -38.65 40.26 61.41
C ALA A 833 -38.62 40.45 62.95
N SER A 834 -38.26 41.63 63.43
CA SER A 834 -38.33 41.93 64.87
C SER A 834 -39.78 42.04 65.39
N ARG A 835 -40.75 42.32 64.50
CA ARG A 835 -42.20 42.29 64.82
C ARG A 835 -42.71 40.86 65.02
N GLU A 836 -42.25 39.92 64.21
CA GLU A 836 -42.56 38.48 64.36
C GLU A 836 -41.92 37.88 65.62
N ALA A 837 -40.78 38.43 66.07
CA ALA A 837 -40.11 38.04 67.31
C ALA A 837 -40.73 38.62 68.61
N GLY A 838 -41.68 39.57 68.49
CA GLY A 838 -42.42 40.15 69.61
C GLY A 838 -42.19 41.66 69.85
N GLU A 839 -43.20 42.34 70.37
CA GLU A 839 -43.23 43.82 70.54
C GLU A 839 -42.03 44.39 71.31
N GLU A 840 -41.51 43.70 72.33
CA GLU A 840 -40.34 44.17 73.09
C GLU A 840 -39.06 44.20 72.22
N VAL A 841 -38.87 43.18 71.38
CA VAL A 841 -37.74 43.09 70.44
C VAL A 841 -37.90 44.11 69.32
N TYR A 842 -39.11 44.28 68.77
CA TYR A 842 -39.43 45.30 67.79
C TYR A 842 -39.10 46.72 68.30
N ASN A 843 -39.53 47.06 69.52
CA ASN A 843 -39.26 48.37 70.09
C ASN A 843 -37.76 48.57 70.37
N ALA A 844 -37.06 47.57 70.91
CA ALA A 844 -35.60 47.66 71.12
C ALA A 844 -34.81 47.85 69.80
N VAL A 845 -35.19 47.14 68.73
CA VAL A 845 -34.56 47.28 67.40
C VAL A 845 -34.89 48.64 66.77
N ARG A 846 -36.14 49.11 66.87
CA ARG A 846 -36.54 50.45 66.39
C ARG A 846 -35.81 51.57 67.15
N ASP A 847 -35.64 51.44 68.45
CA ASP A 847 -34.99 52.44 69.28
C ASP A 847 -33.45 52.45 69.06
N LEU A 848 -32.84 51.30 68.74
CA LEU A 848 -31.46 51.23 68.22
C LEU A 848 -31.30 51.87 66.84
N LEU A 849 -32.20 51.60 65.89
CA LEU A 849 -32.14 52.18 64.54
C LEU A 849 -32.33 53.72 64.56
N THR A 850 -33.20 54.22 65.42
CA THR A 850 -33.43 55.67 65.59
C THR A 850 -32.30 56.37 66.35
N THR A 851 -31.69 55.74 67.36
CA THR A 851 -30.50 56.30 68.04
C THR A 851 -29.28 56.39 67.12
N HIS A 852 -29.13 55.47 66.16
CA HIS A 852 -28.12 55.54 65.10
C HIS A 852 -28.48 56.46 63.91
N ARG A 853 -29.54 57.28 64.03
CA ARG A 853 -30.00 58.25 63.01
C ARG A 853 -30.35 57.65 61.64
N VAL A 854 -30.74 56.38 61.58
CA VAL A 854 -31.21 55.74 60.35
C VAL A 854 -32.69 56.12 60.14
N PRO A 855 -33.11 56.59 58.95
CA PRO A 855 -34.47 57.05 58.73
C PRO A 855 -35.47 55.87 58.72
N VAL A 856 -36.17 55.68 59.84
CA VAL A 856 -37.27 54.72 59.93
C VAL A 856 -38.53 55.32 59.31
N HIS A 857 -38.79 55.01 58.04
CA HIS A 857 -40.05 55.38 57.37
C HIS A 857 -41.13 54.35 57.70
N ALA A 858 -42.21 54.79 58.33
CA ALA A 858 -43.34 53.95 58.73
C ALA A 858 -44.22 53.59 57.52
N ALA A 859 -43.76 52.64 56.70
CA ALA A 859 -44.58 52.04 55.65
C ALA A 859 -45.73 51.22 56.27
N SER A 860 -46.96 51.57 55.91
CA SER A 860 -48.18 50.92 56.37
C SER A 860 -48.34 49.49 55.85
N SER A 861 -49.12 48.68 56.58
CA SER A 861 -49.80 47.44 56.18
C SER A 861 -49.73 47.11 54.67
N ALA A 862 -49.05 46.05 54.22
CA ALA A 862 -49.25 44.63 54.53
C ALA A 862 -50.55 44.04 53.95
N ILE A 863 -50.35 43.24 52.89
CA ILE A 863 -51.18 42.14 52.36
C ILE A 863 -52.50 42.54 51.69
#